data_AF-A0A813LD84-F1
#
_entry.id   AF-A0A813LD84-F1
#
_cell.length_a   1.000
_cell.length_b   1.000
_cell.length_c   1.000
_cell.angle_alpha   90.00
_cell.angle_beta   90.00
_cell.angle_gamma   90.00
#
_symmetry.space_group_name_H-M   'P 1'
#
loop_
_entity.id
_entity.type
_entity.pdbx_description
1 polymer ?
#
loop_
_entity_poly.entity_id
_entity_poly.type
_entity_poly.pdbx_seq_one_letter_code
_entity_poly.pdbx_strand_id
1 'polypeptide(L)'
;MQGELVPLGFTNDLGAPKVANIATVFPNSGFDLAQSPRYIGTQRSNILLGTMRMRQVRVQKNVGCTVSKLFSHVYPECYATFSPERESKVAFETRFSPTYLRSAFEWKDEETTMQLGVAGKHANYAGAGFMVDLPVNSSHASDMLYDLYKWNWVDRLSRAVVLEITTLNINVNVIANTNIIFEFSPNGAVTATVKTNAMRIFLFTPSLQSGAALLSFLNLIALFVIFAIHTVWVGWLMYKTCFNYLGQSPGAYIKTASIWTRVILPLRILYQFFRYGWNIADLMILCCFYAHMGFRISTYISITSEPNLAPDVIGHPEVFMPIAKMVQNLSYGNNVLSILAITCWVKLFKYLCMSSYFRLLVRILEKCAARLLIFCWMLMFVFFGFAVAFRVGLGNIDQNFSSIQKSFLVLFFLLIDGYEVDEQWFEPGKEQLVPLVFVFYIALMYFVLLNIFIAIVLDTYSLAARQNAVDASKKNPMIVFVRTYYHWMKGHSLVEDESEEHMKSEDLSISLELLPGLVRRKWVEKKREMQLVANQNFAGMILFADEDKRTDKSLSDWALPSSQKDIMENMTNPKAPKPVSLYDIPAVVLKQDVSRAQLQRLMDDDQTIPLLLGSQKAVDVIRKFKQPPLELQDGKLVNSVKAMQGSVFGRIDKLERVKVDEDIPHVPEILQITEEMSGAITDVRNQFRVNLTGIIEATAVLFEHLVEVTQGLDEVRQNNEGILEMVRANQADQDRG
;
A
#
# COMPACT_ATOMS: atom_id res chain seq x y z
N MET A 1 -42.27 29.23 -10.80
CA MET A 1 -41.84 28.54 -12.05
C MET A 1 -42.00 29.41 -13.29
N GLN A 2 -43.18 29.99 -13.60
CA GLN A 2 -43.38 30.86 -14.78
C GLN A 2 -42.49 32.13 -14.80
N GLY A 3 -42.27 32.79 -13.66
CA GLY A 3 -41.52 34.06 -13.61
C GLY A 3 -39.99 33.94 -13.55
N GLU A 4 -39.43 32.75 -13.27
CA GLU A 4 -37.98 32.57 -13.04
C GLU A 4 -37.38 31.44 -13.89
N LEU A 5 -37.98 30.25 -13.92
CA LEU A 5 -37.37 29.07 -14.56
C LEU A 5 -37.41 29.14 -16.09
N VAL A 6 -38.54 29.57 -16.64
CA VAL A 6 -38.75 29.71 -18.10
C VAL A 6 -37.86 30.82 -18.68
N PRO A 7 -37.83 32.06 -18.15
CA PRO A 7 -36.93 33.09 -18.70
C PRO A 7 -35.43 32.78 -18.52
N LEU A 8 -35.04 31.98 -17.50
CA LEU A 8 -33.65 31.52 -17.33
C LEU A 8 -33.29 30.33 -18.24
N GLY A 9 -34.26 29.47 -18.57
CA GLY A 9 -34.08 28.31 -19.45
C GLY A 9 -34.29 28.60 -20.95
N PHE A 10 -34.86 29.76 -21.29
CA PHE A 10 -35.17 30.18 -22.65
C PHE A 10 -34.76 31.64 -22.85
N THR A 11 -33.82 31.90 -23.77
CA THR A 11 -33.48 33.28 -24.17
C THR A 11 -34.61 33.87 -25.00
N ASN A 12 -35.23 34.95 -24.52
CA ASN A 12 -36.22 35.74 -25.28
C ASN A 12 -35.53 36.55 -26.39
N ASP A 13 -35.14 35.91 -27.48
CA ASP A 13 -34.71 36.63 -28.68
C ASP A 13 -35.19 35.90 -29.95
N LEU A 14 -36.11 36.53 -30.67
CA LEU A 14 -36.52 36.24 -32.06
C LEU A 14 -35.41 36.54 -33.08
N GLY A 15 -34.16 36.72 -32.62
CA GLY A 15 -33.07 37.35 -33.34
C GLY A 15 -31.73 36.64 -33.21
N ALA A 16 -31.70 35.31 -33.00
CA ALA A 16 -30.58 34.58 -33.54
C ALA A 16 -30.71 34.70 -35.07
N PRO A 17 -29.79 35.38 -35.79
CA PRO A 17 -29.83 35.30 -37.24
C PRO A 17 -29.88 33.81 -37.59
N LYS A 18 -30.72 33.42 -38.55
CA LYS A 18 -30.40 32.23 -39.34
C LYS A 18 -29.01 32.54 -39.87
N VAL A 19 -27.98 32.06 -39.18
CA VAL A 19 -26.58 32.28 -39.55
C VAL A 19 -26.49 31.47 -40.83
N ALA A 20 -26.77 32.16 -41.94
CA ALA A 20 -27.14 31.71 -43.27
C ALA A 20 -27.95 30.39 -43.36
N ASN A 21 -28.16 29.93 -44.57
CA ASN A 21 -28.29 28.50 -44.83
C ASN A 21 -26.89 27.88 -44.58
N ILE A 22 -26.38 27.96 -43.34
CA ILE A 22 -25.04 27.44 -43.04
C ILE A 22 -25.19 25.95 -42.81
N ALA A 23 -24.92 25.23 -43.89
CA ALA A 23 -24.20 23.98 -43.84
C ALA A 23 -22.89 24.19 -43.04
N THR A 24 -22.96 24.19 -41.71
CA THR A 24 -21.75 24.18 -40.90
C THR A 24 -21.22 22.77 -41.03
N VAL A 25 -20.45 22.53 -42.08
CA VAL A 25 -19.59 21.36 -42.17
C VAL A 25 -18.55 21.54 -41.08
N PHE A 26 -18.83 20.97 -39.90
CA PHE A 26 -17.76 20.64 -38.97
C PHE A 26 -16.81 19.74 -39.75
N PRO A 27 -15.48 19.97 -39.70
CA PRO A 27 -14.52 19.34 -40.62
C PRO A 27 -14.42 17.79 -40.55
N ASN A 28 -15.33 17.14 -39.82
CA ASN A 28 -15.43 15.69 -39.62
C ASN A 28 -16.82 15.08 -39.68
N SER A 29 -17.88 15.87 -39.77
CA SER A 29 -19.24 15.33 -39.77
C SER A 29 -20.01 16.12 -40.80
N GLY A 30 -20.12 15.54 -42.01
CA GLY A 30 -20.84 16.13 -43.15
C GLY A 30 -22.36 16.19 -42.94
N PHE A 31 -22.80 16.67 -41.78
CA PHE A 31 -24.20 16.85 -41.43
C PHE A 31 -24.48 18.34 -41.24
N ASP A 32 -25.48 18.83 -41.98
CA ASP A 32 -25.98 20.19 -41.84
C ASP A 32 -26.90 20.27 -40.61
N LEU A 33 -26.50 21.00 -39.57
CA LEU A 33 -27.39 21.34 -38.47
C LEU A 33 -28.39 22.40 -38.98
N ALA A 34 -29.56 21.94 -39.43
CA ALA A 34 -30.60 22.79 -40.01
C ALA A 34 -31.30 23.76 -39.01
N GLN A 35 -30.87 23.80 -37.74
CA GLN A 35 -31.56 24.51 -36.66
C GLN A 35 -30.59 25.27 -35.74
N SER A 36 -31.03 26.42 -35.21
CA SER A 36 -30.22 27.26 -34.31
C SER A 36 -30.07 26.63 -32.91
N PRO A 37 -28.85 26.54 -32.35
CA PRO A 37 -28.64 26.00 -31.01
C PRO A 37 -29.27 26.89 -29.94
N ARG A 38 -29.90 26.26 -28.94
CA ARG A 38 -30.48 26.94 -27.78
C ARG A 38 -29.39 27.24 -26.76
N TYR A 39 -29.11 28.51 -26.50
CA TYR A 39 -28.16 28.90 -25.46
C TYR A 39 -28.84 29.02 -24.09
N ILE A 40 -28.12 28.61 -23.04
CA ILE A 40 -28.53 28.75 -21.63
C ILE A 40 -27.58 29.71 -20.92
N GLY A 41 -28.15 30.58 -20.10
CA GLY A 41 -27.41 31.53 -19.28
C GLY A 41 -27.09 32.85 -20.00
N THR A 42 -26.70 33.85 -19.21
CA THR A 42 -26.45 35.22 -19.67
C THR A 42 -25.29 35.34 -20.65
N GLN A 43 -24.27 34.48 -20.49
CA GLN A 43 -23.03 34.51 -21.28
C GLN A 43 -23.12 33.71 -22.60
N ARG A 44 -24.25 33.05 -22.89
CA ARG A 44 -24.48 32.27 -24.12
C ARG A 44 -23.36 31.26 -24.47
N SER A 45 -22.68 30.71 -23.46
CA SER A 45 -21.57 29.76 -23.65
C SER A 45 -22.00 28.29 -23.61
N ASN A 46 -23.15 28.01 -23.01
CA ASN A 46 -23.71 26.68 -22.84
C ASN A 46 -24.88 26.50 -23.80
N ILE A 47 -24.93 25.36 -24.47
CA ILE A 47 -26.01 24.97 -25.38
C ILE A 47 -26.84 23.89 -24.71
N LEU A 48 -28.17 23.98 -24.81
CA LEU A 48 -29.07 22.90 -24.44
C LEU A 48 -29.03 21.82 -25.54
N LEU A 49 -28.73 20.59 -25.16
CA LEU A 49 -28.81 19.43 -26.04
C LEU A 49 -30.16 18.73 -25.85
N GLY A 50 -30.92 18.59 -26.94
CA GLY A 50 -32.25 17.99 -26.91
C GLY A 50 -33.29 18.83 -26.20
N THR A 51 -34.39 18.17 -25.85
CA THR A 51 -35.46 18.75 -25.01
C THR A 51 -35.21 18.52 -23.52
N MET A 52 -35.78 19.39 -22.68
CA MET A 52 -35.88 19.19 -21.23
C MET A 52 -37.05 18.23 -20.94
N ARG A 53 -36.77 17.16 -20.19
CA ARG A 53 -37.78 16.15 -19.83
C ARG A 53 -38.15 16.24 -18.36
N MET A 54 -39.44 16.37 -18.08
CA MET A 54 -39.98 16.23 -16.74
C MET A 54 -40.58 14.84 -16.57
N ARG A 55 -40.15 14.14 -15.53
CA ARG A 55 -40.69 12.83 -15.14
C ARG A 55 -41.29 12.90 -13.75
N GLN A 56 -42.43 12.26 -13.56
CA GLN A 56 -43.15 12.18 -12.30
C GLN A 56 -43.33 10.71 -11.90
N VAL A 57 -43.18 10.47 -10.60
CA VAL A 57 -43.45 9.19 -9.95
C VAL A 57 -44.58 9.35 -8.94
N ARG A 58 -45.53 8.42 -8.98
CA ARG A 58 -46.77 8.43 -8.19
C ARG A 58 -46.95 7.12 -7.42
N VAL A 59 -47.65 7.19 -6.29
CA VAL A 59 -48.02 5.99 -5.49
C VAL A 59 -49.50 5.67 -5.62
N GLN A 60 -49.88 4.43 -5.30
CA GLN A 60 -51.27 3.99 -5.25
C GLN A 60 -51.99 4.53 -4.00
N LYS A 61 -53.29 4.77 -4.12
CA LYS A 61 -54.17 5.19 -3.01
C LYS A 61 -54.36 4.05 -2.01
N ASN A 62 -54.30 4.32 -0.71
CA ASN A 62 -54.63 3.37 0.36
C ASN A 62 -53.81 2.05 0.35
N VAL A 63 -52.62 2.06 -0.27
CA VAL A 63 -51.70 0.93 -0.27
C VAL A 63 -50.46 1.29 0.56
N GLY A 64 -50.15 0.47 1.58
CA GLY A 64 -49.02 0.70 2.49
C GLY A 64 -49.29 1.73 3.59
N CYS A 65 -50.54 2.18 3.73
CA CYS A 65 -51.02 2.99 4.84
C CYS A 65 -52.48 2.59 5.13
N THR A 66 -52.90 2.71 6.38
CA THR A 66 -54.30 2.48 6.77
C THR A 66 -54.79 3.69 7.55
N VAL A 67 -55.97 4.19 7.19
CA VAL A 67 -56.62 5.25 7.95
C VAL A 67 -57.36 4.62 9.12
N SER A 68 -57.19 5.17 10.32
CA SER A 68 -57.98 4.76 11.48
C SER A 68 -59.47 4.95 11.20
N LYS A 69 -60.30 3.97 11.60
CA LYS A 69 -61.76 4.00 11.42
C LYS A 69 -62.42 5.27 12.01
N LEU A 70 -61.78 5.89 13.00
CA LEU A 70 -62.27 7.14 13.59
C LEU A 70 -62.21 8.32 12.62
N PHE A 71 -61.20 8.37 11.74
CA PHE A 71 -60.95 9.50 10.84
C PHE A 71 -61.30 9.23 9.38
N SER A 72 -61.78 8.03 9.04
CA SER A 72 -62.09 7.66 7.65
C SER A 72 -63.18 8.53 7.00
N HIS A 73 -64.03 9.17 7.81
CA HIS A 73 -65.06 10.11 7.34
C HIS A 73 -64.49 11.47 6.92
N VAL A 74 -63.35 11.89 7.50
CA VAL A 74 -62.68 13.16 7.17
C VAL A 74 -61.60 12.95 6.11
N TYR A 75 -60.82 11.88 6.26
CA TYR A 75 -59.69 11.56 5.39
C TYR A 75 -59.83 10.12 4.87
N PRO A 76 -60.61 9.89 3.79
CA PRO A 76 -60.81 8.55 3.25
C PRO A 76 -59.58 7.99 2.52
N GLU A 77 -58.65 8.87 2.13
CA GLU A 77 -57.45 8.53 1.37
C GLU A 77 -56.18 8.75 2.20
N CYS A 78 -55.27 7.77 2.15
CA CYS A 78 -53.92 7.90 2.64
C CYS A 78 -52.92 7.55 1.53
N TYR A 79 -51.72 8.11 1.65
CA TYR A 79 -50.66 7.94 0.67
C TYR A 79 -49.35 7.59 1.40
N ALA A 80 -48.82 6.39 1.16
CA ALA A 80 -47.62 5.91 1.84
C ALA A 80 -46.32 6.53 1.29
N THR A 81 -45.19 6.20 1.91
CA THR A 81 -43.86 6.45 1.32
C THR A 81 -43.69 5.68 0.01
N PHE A 82 -42.86 6.21 -0.89
CA PHE A 82 -42.56 5.53 -2.15
C PHE A 82 -41.86 4.19 -1.91
N SER A 83 -42.33 3.16 -2.60
CA SER A 83 -41.62 1.90 -2.80
C SER A 83 -42.00 1.34 -4.16
N PRO A 84 -41.13 0.54 -4.82
CA PRO A 84 -41.41 0.00 -6.15
C PRO A 84 -42.73 -0.78 -6.24
N GLU A 85 -43.08 -1.52 -5.19
CA GLU A 85 -44.34 -2.28 -5.11
C GLU A 85 -45.60 -1.41 -5.02
N ARG A 86 -45.46 -0.16 -4.54
CA ARG A 86 -46.58 0.77 -4.31
C ARG A 86 -46.70 1.82 -5.42
N GLU A 87 -45.89 1.72 -6.47
CA GLU A 87 -45.93 2.64 -7.61
C GLU A 87 -47.28 2.53 -8.34
N SER A 88 -47.87 3.68 -8.69
CA SER A 88 -49.07 3.73 -9.50
C SER A 88 -48.71 3.77 -10.98
N LYS A 89 -49.11 2.73 -11.72
CA LYS A 89 -48.98 2.62 -13.18
C LYS A 89 -50.24 3.03 -13.95
N VAL A 90 -51.30 3.40 -13.23
CA VAL A 90 -52.60 3.72 -13.82
C VAL A 90 -52.57 5.13 -14.41
N ALA A 91 -52.99 5.27 -15.67
CA ALA A 91 -53.17 6.57 -16.32
C ALA A 91 -54.26 7.38 -15.61
N PHE A 92 -54.03 8.67 -15.40
CA PHE A 92 -54.92 9.54 -14.59
C PHE A 92 -55.41 10.78 -15.35
N GLU A 93 -55.59 10.64 -16.66
CA GLU A 93 -56.13 11.69 -17.53
C GLU A 93 -57.43 12.28 -17.00
N THR A 94 -57.52 13.62 -17.06
CA THR A 94 -58.80 14.30 -16.82
C THR A 94 -59.61 14.30 -18.12
N ARG A 95 -60.93 14.10 -18.05
CA ARG A 95 -61.81 13.98 -19.24
C ARG A 95 -61.73 15.17 -20.21
N PHE A 96 -61.25 16.33 -19.77
CA PHE A 96 -61.18 17.57 -20.54
C PHE A 96 -59.74 18.06 -20.78
N SER A 97 -58.72 17.24 -20.53
CA SER A 97 -57.33 17.64 -20.78
C SER A 97 -57.06 17.83 -22.28
N PRO A 98 -56.19 18.79 -22.67
CA PRO A 98 -55.74 18.95 -24.04
C PRO A 98 -55.14 17.66 -24.62
N THR A 99 -55.40 17.38 -25.89
CA THR A 99 -54.95 16.15 -26.58
C THR A 99 -53.43 16.01 -26.60
N TYR A 100 -52.71 17.12 -26.69
CA TYR A 100 -51.25 17.14 -26.69
C TYR A 100 -50.63 16.78 -25.33
N LEU A 101 -51.38 16.87 -24.23
CA LEU A 101 -50.92 16.46 -22.88
C LEU A 101 -51.24 15.01 -22.55
N ARG A 102 -52.01 14.31 -23.38
CA ARG A 102 -52.47 12.94 -23.12
C ARG A 102 -51.32 11.99 -22.75
N SER A 103 -50.24 12.05 -23.54
CA SER A 103 -49.04 11.24 -23.34
C SER A 103 -48.28 11.52 -22.03
N ALA A 104 -48.56 12.63 -21.36
CA ALA A 104 -47.99 13.00 -20.06
C ALA A 104 -48.73 12.37 -18.86
N PHE A 105 -49.97 11.94 -19.06
CA PHE A 105 -50.80 11.27 -18.04
C PHE A 105 -50.79 9.74 -18.18
N GLU A 106 -50.14 9.21 -19.22
CA GLU A 106 -49.92 7.78 -19.43
C GLU A 106 -48.60 7.34 -18.79
N TRP A 107 -48.61 6.21 -18.08
CA TRP A 107 -47.41 5.63 -17.49
C TRP A 107 -46.57 4.93 -18.56
N LYS A 108 -45.25 5.14 -18.51
CA LYS A 108 -44.30 4.58 -19.47
C LYS A 108 -43.21 3.81 -18.74
N ASP A 109 -42.82 2.67 -19.32
CA ASP A 109 -41.81 1.78 -18.75
C ASP A 109 -40.38 2.30 -19.02
N GLU A 110 -39.40 1.79 -18.28
CA GLU A 110 -37.99 2.19 -18.36
C GLU A 110 -37.40 2.02 -19.77
N GLU A 111 -37.78 0.94 -20.48
CA GLU A 111 -37.35 0.70 -21.86
C GLU A 111 -37.84 1.79 -22.82
N THR A 112 -39.06 2.27 -22.62
CA THR A 112 -39.69 3.29 -23.48
C THR A 112 -39.23 4.71 -23.15
N THR A 113 -39.02 5.01 -21.87
CA THR A 113 -38.55 6.32 -21.41
C THR A 113 -37.06 6.50 -21.69
N MET A 114 -36.31 5.40 -21.76
CA MET A 114 -34.85 5.38 -21.90
C MET A 114 -34.11 6.19 -20.81
N GLN A 115 -34.79 6.51 -19.70
CA GLN A 115 -34.20 7.22 -18.57
C GLN A 115 -33.66 6.23 -17.54
N LEU A 116 -32.60 6.62 -16.84
CA LEU A 116 -32.11 5.86 -15.70
C LEU A 116 -32.84 6.21 -14.42
N GLY A 117 -32.85 5.25 -13.50
CA GLY A 117 -33.26 5.49 -12.13
C GLY A 117 -32.39 6.55 -11.43
N VAL A 118 -33.02 7.33 -10.57
CA VAL A 118 -32.39 8.41 -9.82
C VAL A 118 -32.51 8.14 -8.32
N ALA A 119 -31.37 8.11 -7.64
CA ALA A 119 -31.34 8.02 -6.19
C ALA A 119 -31.67 9.40 -5.58
N GLY A 120 -32.70 9.48 -4.75
CA GLY A 120 -33.07 10.69 -4.01
C GLY A 120 -32.62 10.64 -2.54
N LYS A 121 -33.06 11.59 -1.71
CA LYS A 121 -32.77 11.61 -0.26
C LYS A 121 -33.72 10.68 0.49
N HIS A 122 -34.96 10.52 0.00
CA HIS A 122 -35.99 9.71 0.64
C HIS A 122 -36.09 8.30 0.06
N ALA A 123 -35.97 8.16 -1.26
CA ALA A 123 -36.05 6.86 -1.93
C ALA A 123 -35.27 6.84 -3.25
N ASN A 124 -35.08 5.63 -3.79
CA ASN A 124 -34.55 5.44 -5.14
C ASN A 124 -35.71 5.27 -6.11
N TYR A 125 -35.78 6.11 -7.14
CA TYR A 125 -36.83 6.10 -8.14
C TYR A 125 -36.33 5.42 -9.41
N ALA A 126 -37.09 4.48 -9.97
CA ALA A 126 -36.76 3.81 -11.23
C ALA A 126 -36.79 4.79 -12.42
N GLY A 127 -36.34 4.35 -13.60
CA GLY A 127 -36.40 5.15 -14.84
C GLY A 127 -37.81 5.33 -15.40
N ALA A 128 -38.74 4.46 -15.01
CA ALA A 128 -40.15 4.52 -15.40
C ALA A 128 -40.93 5.68 -14.75
N GLY A 129 -42.07 6.01 -15.35
CA GLY A 129 -43.01 6.98 -14.79
C GLY A 129 -43.82 7.73 -15.84
N PHE A 130 -44.46 8.81 -15.39
CA PHE A 130 -45.21 9.74 -16.24
C PHE A 130 -44.25 10.81 -16.73
N MET A 131 -44.18 11.07 -18.04
CA MET A 131 -43.20 12.01 -18.58
C MET A 131 -43.77 12.98 -19.59
N VAL A 132 -43.22 14.19 -19.59
CA VAL A 132 -43.54 15.26 -20.53
C VAL A 132 -42.25 15.90 -21.03
N ASP A 133 -42.18 16.10 -22.34
CA ASP A 133 -41.07 16.76 -23.02
C ASP A 133 -41.45 18.20 -23.31
N LEU A 134 -40.61 19.15 -22.88
CA LEU A 134 -40.90 20.57 -23.05
C LEU A 134 -40.59 21.02 -24.48
N PRO A 135 -41.47 21.81 -25.13
CA PRO A 135 -41.22 22.26 -26.48
C PRO A 135 -40.07 23.27 -26.55
N VAL A 136 -39.54 23.47 -27.75
CA VAL A 136 -38.40 24.37 -28.04
C VAL A 136 -38.74 25.83 -27.79
N ASN A 137 -39.96 26.24 -28.11
CA ASN A 137 -40.41 27.61 -28.00
C ASN A 137 -40.83 27.94 -26.55
N SER A 138 -40.27 29.03 -26.01
CA SER A 138 -40.53 29.52 -24.64
C SER A 138 -42.02 29.73 -24.37
N SER A 139 -42.74 30.33 -25.31
CA SER A 139 -44.18 30.59 -25.21
C SER A 139 -44.97 29.28 -25.08
N HIS A 140 -44.81 28.36 -26.03
CA HIS A 140 -45.43 27.04 -25.97
C HIS A 140 -45.04 26.24 -24.72
N ALA A 141 -43.79 26.35 -24.24
CA ALA A 141 -43.36 25.67 -23.03
C ALA A 141 -44.05 26.26 -21.79
N SER A 142 -44.22 27.58 -21.74
CA SER A 142 -44.93 28.27 -20.66
C SER A 142 -46.43 27.93 -20.64
N ASP A 143 -47.05 27.80 -21.82
CA ASP A 143 -48.45 27.41 -21.98
C ASP A 143 -48.64 25.94 -21.57
N MET A 144 -47.75 25.05 -21.99
CA MET A 144 -47.76 23.64 -21.60
C MET A 144 -47.61 23.47 -20.08
N LEU A 145 -46.70 24.20 -19.46
CA LEU A 145 -46.52 24.19 -18.00
C LEU A 145 -47.75 24.75 -17.26
N TYR A 146 -48.38 25.78 -17.82
CA TYR A 146 -49.63 26.33 -17.27
C TYR A 146 -50.77 25.31 -17.34
N ASP A 147 -50.91 24.61 -18.46
CA ASP A 147 -51.92 23.57 -18.60
C ASP A 147 -51.63 22.37 -17.67
N LEU A 148 -50.37 21.93 -17.53
CA LEU A 148 -49.99 20.89 -16.56
C LEU A 148 -50.34 21.28 -15.11
N TYR A 149 -50.17 22.55 -14.76
CA TYR A 149 -50.58 23.09 -13.47
C TYR A 149 -52.11 23.11 -13.32
N LYS A 150 -52.82 23.66 -14.32
CA LYS A 150 -54.29 23.76 -14.35
C LYS A 150 -54.97 22.40 -14.22
N TRP A 151 -54.38 21.36 -14.82
CA TRP A 151 -54.91 20.00 -14.80
C TRP A 151 -54.33 19.11 -13.68
N ASN A 152 -53.66 19.70 -12.69
CA ASN A 152 -53.11 18.99 -11.52
C ASN A 152 -52.24 17.79 -11.90
N TRP A 153 -51.32 17.95 -12.86
CA TRP A 153 -50.37 16.88 -13.19
C TRP A 153 -49.61 16.45 -11.94
N VAL A 154 -49.13 17.41 -11.13
CA VAL A 154 -48.59 17.19 -9.78
C VAL A 154 -49.70 17.32 -8.73
N ASP A 155 -49.85 16.29 -7.91
CA ASP A 155 -50.88 16.19 -6.88
C ASP A 155 -50.38 15.48 -5.60
N ARG A 156 -51.28 15.18 -4.66
CA ARG A 156 -50.95 14.52 -3.37
C ARG A 156 -50.38 13.10 -3.51
N LEU A 157 -50.62 12.43 -4.65
CA LEU A 157 -50.10 11.09 -4.95
C LEU A 157 -48.66 11.12 -5.46
N SER A 158 -48.18 12.30 -5.85
CA SER A 158 -46.83 12.50 -6.35
C SER A 158 -45.82 12.29 -5.23
N ARG A 159 -44.71 11.61 -5.56
CA ARG A 159 -43.60 11.38 -4.62
C ARG A 159 -42.28 11.94 -5.10
N ALA A 160 -42.08 11.99 -6.41
CA ALA A 160 -40.96 12.71 -6.99
C ALA A 160 -41.33 13.30 -8.33
N VAL A 161 -40.76 14.47 -8.61
CA VAL A 161 -40.69 15.06 -9.94
C VAL A 161 -39.22 15.29 -10.27
N VAL A 162 -38.74 14.71 -11.36
CA VAL A 162 -37.36 14.81 -11.84
C VAL A 162 -37.37 15.60 -13.14
N LEU A 163 -36.63 16.70 -13.18
CA LEU A 163 -36.36 17.45 -14.39
C LEU A 163 -34.93 17.12 -14.85
N GLU A 164 -34.81 16.53 -16.04
CA GLU A 164 -33.54 16.19 -16.66
C GLU A 164 -33.21 17.19 -17.77
N ILE A 165 -32.01 17.77 -17.69
CA ILE A 165 -31.50 18.80 -18.60
C ILE A 165 -30.08 18.43 -18.98
N THR A 166 -29.82 18.29 -20.28
CA THR A 166 -28.45 18.11 -20.77
C THR A 166 -27.93 19.36 -21.44
N THR A 167 -26.77 19.83 -21.00
CA THR A 167 -26.11 21.03 -21.52
C THR A 167 -24.73 20.71 -22.05
N LEU A 168 -24.28 21.44 -23.07
CA LEU A 168 -22.97 21.32 -23.69
C LEU A 168 -22.29 22.68 -23.68
N ASN A 169 -21.12 22.76 -23.06
CA ASN A 169 -20.23 23.89 -23.22
C ASN A 169 -19.22 23.59 -24.34
N ILE A 170 -19.32 24.30 -25.46
CA ILE A 170 -18.42 24.13 -26.61
C ILE A 170 -17.00 24.57 -26.28
N ASN A 171 -16.83 25.66 -25.52
CA ASN A 171 -15.52 26.26 -25.25
C ASN A 171 -14.60 25.28 -24.51
N VAL A 172 -15.15 24.49 -23.57
CA VAL A 172 -14.40 23.47 -22.83
C VAL A 172 -14.68 22.03 -23.30
N ASN A 173 -15.57 21.85 -24.27
CA ASN A 173 -16.02 20.56 -24.80
C ASN A 173 -16.53 19.59 -23.71
N VAL A 174 -17.37 20.10 -22.80
CA VAL A 174 -17.94 19.36 -21.65
C VAL A 174 -19.45 19.29 -21.79
N ILE A 175 -20.01 18.08 -21.70
CA ILE A 175 -21.44 17.84 -21.51
C ILE A 175 -21.72 17.74 -20.02
N ALA A 176 -22.73 18.44 -19.53
CA ALA A 176 -23.25 18.33 -18.18
C ALA A 176 -24.72 17.88 -18.22
N ASN A 177 -24.98 16.69 -17.68
CA ASN A 177 -26.33 16.22 -17.42
C ASN A 177 -26.74 16.61 -16.00
N THR A 178 -27.84 17.36 -15.89
CA THR A 178 -28.36 17.90 -14.64
C THR A 178 -29.73 17.32 -14.35
N ASN A 179 -29.85 16.65 -13.20
CA ASN A 179 -31.10 16.14 -12.66
C ASN A 179 -31.52 17.02 -11.48
N ILE A 180 -32.65 17.72 -11.62
CA ILE A 180 -33.29 18.46 -10.55
C ILE A 180 -34.44 17.62 -10.01
N ILE A 181 -34.32 17.18 -8.76
CA ILE A 181 -35.24 16.24 -8.12
C ILE A 181 -36.04 16.99 -7.05
N PHE A 182 -37.35 16.99 -7.19
CA PHE A 182 -38.29 17.46 -6.16
C PHE A 182 -38.95 16.23 -5.52
N GLU A 183 -38.54 15.88 -4.31
CA GLU A 183 -39.17 14.80 -3.55
C GLU A 183 -40.27 15.34 -2.65
N PHE A 184 -41.41 14.69 -2.67
CA PHE A 184 -42.56 15.00 -1.83
C PHE A 184 -42.65 13.95 -0.71
N SER A 185 -42.38 14.39 0.52
CA SER A 185 -42.57 13.58 1.71
C SER A 185 -44.06 13.32 1.95
N PRO A 186 -44.47 12.18 2.54
CA PRO A 186 -45.84 11.96 2.97
C PRO A 186 -46.38 13.04 3.91
N ASN A 187 -45.49 13.75 4.61
CA ASN A 187 -45.83 14.85 5.51
C ASN A 187 -46.12 16.17 4.77
N GLY A 188 -46.01 16.19 3.43
CA GLY A 188 -46.22 17.37 2.59
C GLY A 188 -44.98 18.26 2.41
N ALA A 189 -43.86 17.94 3.06
CA ALA A 189 -42.60 18.65 2.85
C ALA A 189 -42.01 18.33 1.47
N VAL A 190 -41.46 19.36 0.80
CA VAL A 190 -40.78 19.23 -0.49
C VAL A 190 -39.29 19.41 -0.28
N THR A 191 -38.49 18.42 -0.67
CA THR A 191 -37.03 18.52 -0.66
C THR A 191 -36.50 18.54 -2.08
N ALA A 192 -35.87 19.65 -2.46
CA ALA A 192 -35.20 19.81 -3.74
C ALA A 192 -33.74 19.33 -3.65
N THR A 193 -33.28 18.55 -4.62
CA THR A 193 -31.90 18.10 -4.75
C THR A 193 -31.46 18.28 -6.20
N VAL A 194 -30.30 18.90 -6.41
CA VAL A 194 -29.70 19.04 -7.74
C VAL A 194 -28.50 18.10 -7.84
N LYS A 195 -28.47 17.27 -8.89
CA LYS A 195 -27.35 16.39 -9.21
C LYS A 195 -26.86 16.70 -10.61
N THR A 196 -25.62 17.17 -10.70
CA THR A 196 -24.99 17.53 -11.97
C THR A 196 -23.80 16.63 -12.22
N ASN A 197 -23.82 15.92 -13.34
CA ASN A 197 -22.70 15.09 -13.79
C ASN A 197 -22.12 15.67 -15.07
N ALA A 198 -20.88 16.14 -14.99
CA ALA A 198 -20.17 16.73 -16.10
C ALA A 198 -19.09 15.79 -16.64
N MET A 199 -18.95 15.72 -17.96
CA MET A 199 -18.00 14.86 -18.65
C MET A 199 -17.49 15.51 -19.95
N ARG A 200 -16.22 15.26 -20.26
CA ARG A 200 -15.66 15.68 -21.56
C ARG A 200 -16.12 14.72 -22.66
N ILE A 201 -16.37 15.27 -23.85
CA ILE A 201 -16.82 14.52 -25.04
C ILE A 201 -15.70 13.68 -25.67
N PHE A 202 -14.46 13.76 -25.17
CA PHE A 202 -13.38 12.86 -25.58
C PHE A 202 -13.66 11.42 -25.11
N LEU A 203 -14.57 10.78 -25.82
CA LEU A 203 -14.79 9.35 -25.82
C LEU A 203 -13.71 8.70 -26.66
N PHE A 204 -13.73 7.37 -26.76
CA PHE A 204 -12.89 6.61 -27.69
C PHE A 204 -13.26 6.93 -29.15
N THR A 205 -13.23 8.20 -29.54
CA THR A 205 -13.30 8.60 -30.93
C THR A 205 -11.90 8.38 -31.49
N PRO A 206 -11.71 7.45 -32.44
CA PRO A 206 -10.46 7.35 -33.18
C PRO A 206 -10.29 8.62 -34.02
N SER A 207 -9.83 9.70 -33.40
CA SER A 207 -9.59 10.96 -34.09
C SER A 207 -8.23 10.88 -34.77
N LEU A 208 -8.23 10.54 -36.06
CA LEU A 208 -7.05 10.65 -36.94
C LEU A 208 -6.73 12.10 -37.32
N GLN A 209 -7.60 13.06 -36.98
CA GLN A 209 -7.39 14.46 -37.28
C GLN A 209 -6.53 15.19 -36.23
N SER A 210 -5.78 16.18 -36.70
CA SER A 210 -4.77 16.95 -35.98
C SER A 210 -5.34 17.72 -34.77
N GLY A 211 -4.62 17.68 -33.64
CA GLY A 211 -4.92 18.49 -32.44
C GLY A 211 -4.80 17.72 -31.11
N ALA A 212 -5.43 18.25 -30.06
CA ALA A 212 -5.44 17.67 -28.71
C ALA A 212 -6.10 16.27 -28.63
N ALA A 213 -7.04 15.98 -29.55
CA ALA A 213 -7.71 14.69 -29.64
C ALA A 213 -6.75 13.56 -30.05
N LEU A 214 -5.89 13.80 -31.06
CA LEU A 214 -4.85 12.86 -31.48
C LEU A 214 -3.86 12.57 -30.34
N LEU A 215 -3.41 13.60 -29.61
CA LEU A 215 -2.51 13.42 -28.46
C LEU A 215 -3.16 12.55 -27.38
N SER A 216 -4.44 12.77 -27.09
CA SER A 216 -5.18 11.96 -26.12
C SER A 216 -5.31 10.49 -26.56
N PHE A 217 -5.51 10.26 -27.86
CA PHE A 217 -5.58 8.93 -28.45
C PHE A 217 -4.22 8.21 -28.41
N LEU A 218 -3.12 8.90 -28.75
CA LEU A 218 -1.77 8.37 -28.63
C LEU A 218 -1.41 8.03 -27.18
N ASN A 219 -1.76 8.88 -26.23
CA ASN A 219 -1.56 8.61 -24.80
C ASN A 219 -2.34 7.38 -24.33
N LEU A 220 -3.57 7.20 -24.81
CA LEU A 220 -4.38 6.01 -24.50
C LEU A 220 -3.74 4.73 -25.06
N ILE A 221 -3.24 4.76 -26.30
CA ILE A 221 -2.50 3.63 -26.89
C ILE A 221 -1.23 3.32 -26.07
N ALA A 222 -0.45 4.35 -25.73
CA ALA A 222 0.75 4.20 -24.92
C ALA A 222 0.44 3.57 -23.56
N LEU A 223 -0.62 4.02 -22.88
CA LEU A 223 -1.09 3.42 -21.64
C LEU A 223 -1.46 1.95 -21.82
N PHE A 224 -2.22 1.61 -22.87
CA PHE A 224 -2.58 0.22 -23.16
C PHE A 224 -1.33 -0.66 -23.37
N VAL A 225 -0.32 -0.17 -24.10
CA VAL A 225 0.95 -0.88 -24.30
C VAL A 225 1.69 -1.08 -22.97
N ILE A 226 1.77 -0.06 -22.12
CA ILE A 226 2.41 -0.15 -20.79
C ILE A 226 1.73 -1.22 -19.92
N PHE A 227 0.39 -1.22 -19.88
CA PHE A 227 -0.35 -2.22 -19.11
C PHE A 227 -0.25 -3.62 -19.73
N ALA A 228 -0.17 -3.75 -21.07
CA ALA A 228 0.09 -5.03 -21.73
C ALA A 228 1.49 -5.58 -21.41
N ILE A 229 2.51 -4.73 -21.36
CA ILE A 229 3.84 -5.13 -20.88
C ILE A 229 3.76 -5.57 -19.42
N HIS A 230 2.99 -4.84 -18.59
CA HIS A 230 2.81 -5.18 -17.19
C HIS A 230 2.10 -6.54 -17.00
N THR A 231 1.11 -6.87 -17.83
CA THR A 231 0.39 -8.16 -17.74
C THR A 231 1.28 -9.32 -18.13
N VAL A 232 2.10 -9.16 -19.17
CA VAL A 232 3.13 -10.14 -19.54
C VAL A 232 4.13 -10.33 -18.40
N TRP A 233 4.57 -9.24 -17.75
CA TRP A 233 5.50 -9.30 -16.62
C TRP A 233 4.91 -10.03 -15.41
N VAL A 234 3.65 -9.73 -15.03
CA VAL A 234 2.96 -10.43 -13.93
C VAL A 234 2.72 -11.90 -14.29
N GLY A 235 2.35 -12.20 -15.53
CA GLY A 235 2.20 -13.56 -16.03
C GLY A 235 3.52 -14.35 -15.96
N TRP A 236 4.64 -13.74 -16.33
CA TRP A 236 5.98 -14.32 -16.19
C TRP A 236 6.36 -14.55 -14.72
N LEU A 237 6.05 -13.59 -13.83
CA LEU A 237 6.28 -13.72 -12.40
C LEU A 237 5.48 -14.89 -11.80
N MET A 238 4.22 -15.05 -12.21
CA MET A 238 3.37 -16.17 -11.82
C MET A 238 3.94 -17.51 -12.32
N TYR A 239 4.40 -17.55 -13.58
CA TYR A 239 5.08 -18.72 -14.14
C TYR A 239 6.34 -19.10 -13.35
N LYS A 240 7.20 -18.12 -13.01
CA LYS A 240 8.42 -18.35 -12.22
C LYS A 240 8.11 -18.83 -10.81
N THR A 241 7.07 -18.28 -10.18
CA THR A 241 6.61 -18.71 -8.84
C THR A 241 6.13 -20.17 -8.89
N CYS A 242 5.40 -20.53 -9.94
CA CYS A 242 4.96 -21.90 -10.19
C CYS A 242 6.16 -22.84 -10.40
N PHE A 243 7.13 -22.46 -11.23
CA PHE A 243 8.35 -23.23 -11.47
C PHE A 243 9.14 -23.47 -10.17
N ASN A 244 9.32 -22.43 -9.36
CA ASN A 244 10.02 -22.56 -8.07
C ASN A 244 9.26 -23.47 -7.08
N TYR A 245 7.93 -23.48 -7.12
CA TYR A 245 7.12 -24.34 -6.25
C TYR A 245 7.11 -25.80 -6.72
N LEU A 246 7.12 -26.05 -8.03
CA LEU A 246 7.03 -27.41 -8.61
C LEU A 246 8.40 -28.04 -8.88
N GLY A 247 9.48 -27.26 -8.98
CA GLY A 247 10.83 -27.73 -9.34
C GLY A 247 10.95 -28.26 -10.77
N GLN A 248 9.87 -28.20 -11.56
CA GLN A 248 9.77 -28.69 -12.94
C GLN A 248 8.87 -27.74 -13.76
N SER A 249 8.89 -27.87 -15.09
CA SER A 249 8.05 -27.05 -15.96
C SER A 249 6.55 -27.34 -15.72
N PRO A 250 5.69 -26.31 -15.61
CA PRO A 250 4.27 -26.49 -15.28
C PRO A 250 3.53 -27.41 -16.27
N GLY A 251 3.90 -27.35 -17.56
CA GLY A 251 3.31 -28.17 -18.61
C GLY A 251 3.66 -29.66 -18.50
N ALA A 252 4.85 -30.01 -18.00
CA ALA A 252 5.24 -31.39 -17.78
C ALA A 252 4.50 -31.98 -16.57
N TYR A 253 4.40 -31.21 -15.48
CA TYR A 253 3.71 -31.64 -14.27
C TYR A 253 2.20 -31.87 -14.50
N ILE A 254 1.54 -30.99 -15.26
CA ILE A 254 0.10 -31.14 -15.56
C ILE A 254 -0.18 -32.43 -16.35
N LYS A 255 0.71 -32.81 -17.28
CA LYS A 255 0.54 -34.04 -18.06
C LYS A 255 0.64 -35.29 -17.19
N THR A 256 1.55 -35.31 -16.21
CA THR A 256 1.78 -36.44 -15.31
C THR A 256 0.80 -36.50 -14.12
N ALA A 257 0.21 -35.37 -13.75
CA ALA A 257 -0.65 -35.27 -12.56
C ALA A 257 -2.06 -35.85 -12.75
N SER A 258 -2.58 -36.47 -11.69
CA SER A 258 -3.97 -36.95 -11.56
C SER A 258 -4.99 -35.80 -11.65
N ILE A 259 -6.21 -36.11 -12.09
CA ILE A 259 -7.31 -35.15 -12.34
C ILE A 259 -7.60 -34.27 -11.12
N TRP A 260 -7.66 -34.85 -9.92
CA TRP A 260 -7.89 -34.11 -8.66
C TRP A 260 -6.78 -33.11 -8.34
N THR A 261 -5.53 -33.51 -8.57
CA THR A 261 -4.37 -32.62 -8.44
C THR A 261 -4.40 -31.48 -9.46
N ARG A 262 -4.92 -31.67 -10.68
CA ARG A 262 -5.02 -30.60 -11.69
C ARG A 262 -5.99 -29.48 -11.30
N VAL A 263 -7.07 -29.80 -10.58
CA VAL A 263 -8.05 -28.81 -10.10
C VAL A 263 -7.52 -28.05 -8.87
N ILE A 264 -6.80 -28.74 -7.99
CA ILE A 264 -6.28 -28.16 -6.72
C ILE A 264 -4.98 -27.35 -6.96
N LEU A 265 -4.16 -27.74 -7.94
CA LEU A 265 -2.89 -27.09 -8.27
C LEU A 265 -3.01 -25.57 -8.53
N PRO A 266 -3.93 -25.05 -9.37
CA PRO A 266 -4.05 -23.61 -9.59
C PRO A 266 -4.39 -22.87 -8.29
N LEU A 267 -5.27 -23.41 -7.44
CA LEU A 267 -5.57 -22.81 -6.13
C LEU A 267 -4.32 -22.73 -5.23
N ARG A 268 -3.50 -23.79 -5.20
CA ARG A 268 -2.25 -23.79 -4.40
C ARG A 268 -1.21 -22.82 -4.95
N ILE A 269 -1.08 -22.71 -6.28
CA ILE A 269 -0.18 -21.76 -6.92
C ILE A 269 -0.64 -20.32 -6.65
N LEU A 270 -1.95 -20.05 -6.77
CA LEU A 270 -2.56 -18.77 -6.41
C LEU A 270 -2.28 -18.43 -4.94
N TYR A 271 -2.45 -19.38 -4.01
CA TYR A 271 -2.12 -19.17 -2.61
C TYR A 271 -0.65 -18.81 -2.38
N GLN A 272 0.28 -19.53 -3.02
CA GLN A 272 1.71 -19.23 -2.92
C GLN A 272 2.06 -17.86 -3.54
N PHE A 273 1.39 -17.48 -4.63
CA PHE A 273 1.53 -16.18 -5.27
C PHE A 273 1.01 -15.05 -4.36
N PHE A 274 -0.13 -15.25 -3.70
CA PHE A 274 -0.74 -14.26 -2.80
C PHE A 274 -0.06 -14.14 -1.44
N ARG A 275 0.78 -15.10 -1.04
CA ARG A 275 1.58 -14.99 0.19
C ARG A 275 2.48 -13.75 0.19
N TYR A 276 2.89 -13.26 -0.99
CA TYR A 276 3.62 -12.01 -1.12
C TYR A 276 2.65 -10.85 -1.36
N GLY A 277 2.48 -9.97 -0.37
CA GLY A 277 1.46 -8.91 -0.40
C GLY A 277 1.52 -7.98 -1.63
N TRP A 278 2.72 -7.71 -2.17
CA TRP A 278 2.85 -6.85 -3.35
C TRP A 278 2.33 -7.49 -4.64
N ASN A 279 2.26 -8.83 -4.72
CA ASN A 279 1.63 -9.51 -5.85
C ASN A 279 0.11 -9.26 -5.88
N ILE A 280 -0.52 -9.09 -4.71
CA ILE A 280 -1.94 -8.71 -4.61
C ILE A 280 -2.14 -7.30 -5.16
N ALA A 281 -1.25 -6.36 -4.81
CA ALA A 281 -1.31 -4.99 -5.35
C ALA A 281 -1.13 -4.98 -6.88
N ASP A 282 -0.21 -5.78 -7.43
CA ASP A 282 -0.03 -5.93 -8.87
C ASP A 282 -1.28 -6.49 -9.57
N LEU A 283 -1.91 -7.52 -8.99
CA LEU A 283 -3.16 -8.06 -9.51
C LEU A 283 -4.31 -7.04 -9.42
N MET A 284 -4.42 -6.31 -8.31
CA MET A 284 -5.44 -5.27 -8.12
C MET A 284 -5.32 -4.17 -9.17
N ILE A 285 -4.11 -3.71 -9.48
CA ILE A 285 -3.84 -2.74 -10.55
C ILE A 285 -4.35 -3.26 -11.90
N LEU A 286 -4.04 -4.52 -12.24
CA LEU A 286 -4.48 -5.11 -13.50
C LEU A 286 -6.01 -5.30 -13.54
N CYS A 287 -6.62 -5.79 -12.47
CA CYS A 287 -8.07 -5.95 -12.38
C CYS A 287 -8.79 -4.60 -12.52
N CYS A 288 -8.34 -3.56 -11.81
CA CYS A 288 -8.92 -2.23 -11.92
C CYS A 288 -8.74 -1.63 -13.33
N PHE A 289 -7.57 -1.83 -13.97
CA PHE A 289 -7.34 -1.36 -15.33
C PHE A 289 -8.28 -2.03 -16.35
N TYR A 290 -8.39 -3.35 -16.32
CA TYR A 290 -9.30 -4.07 -17.22
C TYR A 290 -10.78 -3.78 -16.93
N ALA A 291 -11.16 -3.60 -15.66
CA ALA A 291 -12.49 -3.15 -15.31
C ALA A 291 -12.79 -1.75 -15.87
N HIS A 292 -11.84 -0.80 -15.74
CA HIS A 292 -11.96 0.53 -16.33
C HIS A 292 -12.16 0.46 -17.85
N MET A 293 -11.34 -0.34 -18.55
CA MET A 293 -11.49 -0.54 -19.99
C MET A 293 -12.83 -1.20 -20.35
N GLY A 294 -13.30 -2.15 -19.53
CA GLY A 294 -14.63 -2.77 -19.68
C GLY A 294 -15.76 -1.74 -19.60
N PHE A 295 -15.74 -0.83 -18.63
CA PHE A 295 -16.73 0.25 -18.52
C PHE A 295 -16.67 1.22 -19.71
N ARG A 296 -15.47 1.51 -20.22
CA ARG A 296 -15.29 2.35 -21.41
C ARG A 296 -15.83 1.70 -22.68
N ILE A 297 -15.56 0.41 -22.90
CA ILE A 297 -16.09 -0.37 -24.02
C ILE A 297 -17.62 -0.48 -23.91
N SER A 298 -18.15 -0.76 -22.71
CA SER A 298 -19.59 -0.78 -22.46
C SER A 298 -20.25 0.55 -22.81
N THR A 299 -19.63 1.67 -22.46
CA THR A 299 -20.10 3.01 -22.83
C THR A 299 -20.14 3.20 -24.35
N TYR A 300 -19.11 2.75 -25.07
CA TYR A 300 -19.06 2.82 -26.53
C TYR A 300 -20.17 1.98 -27.19
N ILE A 301 -20.42 0.78 -26.66
CA ILE A 301 -21.51 -0.09 -27.13
C ILE A 301 -22.86 0.60 -26.89
N SER A 302 -23.07 1.18 -25.70
CA SER A 302 -24.32 1.88 -25.36
C SER A 302 -24.60 3.08 -26.26
N ILE A 303 -23.57 3.81 -26.70
CA ILE A 303 -23.74 4.92 -27.66
C ILE A 303 -24.18 4.39 -29.03
N THR A 304 -23.57 3.28 -29.47
CA THR A 304 -23.85 2.69 -30.78
C THR A 304 -25.23 2.03 -30.84
N SER A 305 -25.73 1.51 -29.71
CA SER A 305 -27.04 0.84 -29.66
C SER A 305 -28.23 1.80 -29.64
N GLU A 306 -28.06 3.05 -29.18
CA GLU A 306 -29.16 3.98 -28.94
C GLU A 306 -29.43 4.86 -30.18
N PRO A 307 -30.62 4.75 -30.83
CA PRO A 307 -30.90 5.47 -32.08
C PRO A 307 -30.98 6.99 -31.89
N ASN A 308 -31.39 7.45 -30.71
CA ASN A 308 -31.46 8.88 -30.37
C ASN A 308 -30.07 9.52 -30.19
N LEU A 309 -29.01 8.70 -30.10
CA LEU A 309 -27.61 9.14 -30.07
C LEU A 309 -26.90 8.83 -31.41
N ALA A 310 -27.65 8.51 -32.47
CA ALA A 310 -27.08 8.40 -33.81
C ALA A 310 -26.54 9.76 -34.28
N PRO A 311 -25.48 9.79 -35.11
CA PRO A 311 -24.86 11.04 -35.57
C PRO A 311 -25.85 11.96 -36.29
N ASP A 312 -26.87 11.40 -36.94
CA ASP A 312 -27.91 12.16 -37.66
C ASP A 312 -28.92 12.83 -36.72
N VAL A 313 -29.10 12.30 -35.50
CA VAL A 313 -30.15 12.70 -34.54
C VAL A 313 -29.59 13.57 -33.41
N ILE A 314 -28.28 13.47 -33.14
CA ILE A 314 -27.59 14.29 -32.15
C ILE A 314 -27.70 15.77 -32.54
N GLY A 315 -28.27 16.57 -31.64
CA GLY A 315 -28.46 18.01 -31.82
C GLY A 315 -29.90 18.43 -32.16
N HIS A 316 -30.82 17.50 -32.43
CA HIS A 316 -32.23 17.86 -32.59
C HIS A 316 -32.83 18.39 -31.27
N PRO A 317 -33.40 19.60 -31.23
CA PRO A 317 -33.87 20.27 -30.02
C PRO A 317 -35.22 19.75 -29.51
N GLU A 318 -35.97 19.00 -30.33
CA GLU A 318 -37.27 18.39 -29.95
C GLU A 318 -37.12 16.96 -29.43
N VAL A 319 -35.97 16.32 -29.67
CA VAL A 319 -35.74 14.92 -29.29
C VAL A 319 -35.00 14.87 -27.96
N PHE A 320 -35.51 14.06 -27.03
CA PHE A 320 -34.82 13.81 -25.76
C PHE A 320 -33.65 12.83 -25.98
N MET A 321 -32.47 13.21 -25.49
CA MET A 321 -31.25 12.41 -25.58
C MET A 321 -30.97 11.79 -24.21
N PRO A 322 -31.03 10.45 -24.06
CA PRO A 322 -30.80 9.76 -22.79
C PRO A 322 -29.31 9.68 -22.41
N ILE A 323 -28.66 10.83 -22.25
CA ILE A 323 -27.22 10.94 -21.95
C ILE A 323 -26.90 10.42 -20.53
N ALA A 324 -27.88 10.39 -19.61
CA ALA A 324 -27.74 9.77 -18.29
C ALA A 324 -27.19 8.33 -18.34
N LYS A 325 -27.71 7.50 -19.26
CA LYS A 325 -27.31 6.08 -19.41
C LYS A 325 -25.80 5.92 -19.60
N MET A 326 -25.24 6.79 -20.43
CA MET A 326 -23.83 6.84 -20.75
C MET A 326 -23.00 7.40 -19.59
N VAL A 327 -23.49 8.48 -18.95
CA VAL A 327 -22.83 9.15 -17.83
C VAL A 327 -22.61 8.21 -16.65
N GLN A 328 -23.56 7.32 -16.35
CA GLN A 328 -23.46 6.40 -15.21
C GLN A 328 -22.30 5.41 -15.37
N ASN A 329 -22.20 4.75 -16.52
CA ASN A 329 -21.10 3.81 -16.82
C ASN A 329 -19.74 4.52 -16.78
N LEU A 330 -19.69 5.74 -17.31
CA LEU A 330 -18.49 6.56 -17.25
C LEU A 330 -18.11 6.95 -15.81
N SER A 331 -19.08 7.31 -14.98
CA SER A 331 -18.86 7.63 -13.56
C SER A 331 -18.31 6.42 -12.81
N TYR A 332 -18.85 5.21 -13.04
CA TYR A 332 -18.28 3.99 -12.46
C TYR A 332 -16.86 3.72 -12.96
N GLY A 333 -16.59 3.95 -14.24
CA GLY A 333 -15.24 3.88 -14.80
C GLY A 333 -14.27 4.86 -14.12
N ASN A 334 -14.70 6.09 -13.84
CA ASN A 334 -13.89 7.10 -13.14
C ASN A 334 -13.65 6.75 -11.66
N ASN A 335 -14.63 6.15 -10.99
CA ASN A 335 -14.46 5.64 -9.63
C ASN A 335 -13.40 4.53 -9.58
N VAL A 336 -13.44 3.59 -10.53
CA VAL A 336 -12.40 2.55 -10.66
C VAL A 336 -11.04 3.15 -11.00
N LEU A 337 -10.99 4.17 -11.86
CA LEU A 337 -9.75 4.89 -12.17
C LEU A 337 -9.14 5.56 -10.92
N SER A 338 -9.98 6.08 -10.03
CA SER A 338 -9.54 6.68 -8.76
C SER A 338 -8.90 5.64 -7.84
N ILE A 339 -9.48 4.43 -7.77
CA ILE A 339 -8.92 3.29 -7.03
C ILE A 339 -7.61 2.81 -7.68
N LEU A 340 -7.55 2.76 -9.02
CA LEU A 340 -6.33 2.43 -9.74
C LEU A 340 -5.20 3.42 -9.43
N ALA A 341 -5.50 4.72 -9.44
CA ALA A 341 -4.52 5.77 -9.17
C ALA A 341 -3.92 5.65 -7.77
N ILE A 342 -4.75 5.49 -6.72
CA ILE A 342 -4.24 5.33 -5.35
C ILE A 342 -3.42 4.04 -5.21
N THR A 343 -3.83 2.96 -5.87
CA THR A 343 -3.10 1.69 -5.82
C THR A 343 -1.72 1.79 -6.50
N CYS A 344 -1.62 2.52 -7.62
CA CYS A 344 -0.35 2.81 -8.27
C CYS A 344 0.60 3.60 -7.36
N TRP A 345 0.08 4.59 -6.62
CA TRP A 345 0.86 5.31 -5.62
C TRP A 345 1.28 4.43 -4.45
N VAL A 346 0.41 3.54 -3.96
CA VAL A 346 0.77 2.56 -2.93
C VAL A 346 1.89 1.64 -3.42
N LYS A 347 1.86 1.21 -4.69
CA LYS A 347 2.92 0.40 -5.29
C LYS A 347 4.28 1.13 -5.34
N LEU A 348 4.30 2.47 -5.37
CA LEU A 348 5.54 3.25 -5.29
C LEU A 348 6.33 2.96 -3.99
N PHE A 349 5.64 2.69 -2.88
CA PHE A 349 6.29 2.38 -1.60
C PHE A 349 7.17 1.12 -1.65
N LYS A 350 6.84 0.16 -2.54
CA LYS A 350 7.70 -1.00 -2.80
C LYS A 350 9.09 -0.59 -3.27
N TYR A 351 9.14 0.42 -4.16
CA TYR A 351 10.39 0.90 -4.75
C TYR A 351 11.13 1.88 -3.82
N LEU A 352 10.41 2.59 -2.93
CA LEU A 352 11.04 3.42 -1.89
C LEU A 352 11.92 2.60 -0.93
N CYS A 353 11.65 1.30 -0.75
CA CYS A 353 12.49 0.37 0.03
C CYS A 353 13.94 0.21 -0.50
N MET A 354 14.23 0.75 -1.68
CA MET A 354 15.60 0.85 -2.20
C MET A 354 16.48 1.69 -1.27
N SER A 355 15.92 2.72 -0.64
CA SER A 355 16.60 3.51 0.40
C SER A 355 16.63 2.74 1.73
N SER A 356 17.78 2.75 2.40
CA SER A 356 17.98 2.08 3.70
C SER A 356 17.05 2.63 4.79
N TYR A 357 16.76 3.92 4.77
CA TYR A 357 15.86 4.58 5.72
C TYR A 357 14.41 4.11 5.54
N PHE A 358 13.89 4.19 4.32
CA PHE A 358 12.52 3.77 4.01
C PHE A 358 12.30 2.26 4.18
N ARG A 359 13.34 1.45 3.99
CA ARG A 359 13.27 0.00 4.25
C ARG A 359 12.94 -0.32 5.71
N LEU A 360 13.50 0.42 6.67
CA LEU A 360 13.17 0.24 8.10
C LEU A 360 11.70 0.56 8.34
N LEU A 361 11.21 1.69 7.83
CA LEU A 361 9.83 2.14 7.98
C LEU A 361 8.83 1.10 7.43
N VAL A 362 9.06 0.62 6.21
CA VAL A 362 8.17 -0.38 5.58
C VAL A 362 8.20 -1.71 6.33
N ARG A 363 9.37 -2.14 6.83
CA ARG A 363 9.51 -3.36 7.64
C ARG A 363 8.77 -3.24 8.99
N ILE A 364 8.76 -2.06 9.60
CA ILE A 364 7.97 -1.79 10.81
C ILE A 364 6.48 -1.96 10.48
N LEU A 365 6.02 -1.31 9.41
CA LEU A 365 4.62 -1.35 8.99
C LEU A 365 4.16 -2.78 8.64
N GLU A 366 4.97 -3.56 7.93
CA GLU A 366 4.68 -4.96 7.59
C GLU A 366 4.57 -5.85 8.84
N LYS A 367 5.46 -5.65 9.83
CA LYS A 367 5.46 -6.44 11.06
C LYS A 367 4.33 -6.06 12.02
N CYS A 368 3.98 -4.78 12.09
CA CYS A 368 2.90 -4.33 12.96
C CYS A 368 1.51 -4.52 12.34
N ALA A 369 1.40 -4.64 11.01
CA ALA A 369 0.12 -4.75 10.30
C ALA A 369 -0.81 -5.82 10.87
N ALA A 370 -0.32 -7.03 11.14
CA ALA A 370 -1.15 -8.11 11.67
C ALA A 370 -1.71 -7.79 13.07
N ARG A 371 -0.90 -7.17 13.94
CA ARG A 371 -1.32 -6.74 15.29
C ARG A 371 -2.29 -5.56 15.21
N LEU A 372 -2.03 -4.61 14.32
CA LEU A 372 -2.90 -3.46 14.08
C LEU A 372 -4.25 -3.87 13.49
N LEU A 373 -4.32 -4.88 12.61
CA LEU A 373 -5.59 -5.36 12.07
C LEU A 373 -6.50 -5.95 13.15
N ILE A 374 -5.94 -6.71 14.10
CA ILE A 374 -6.70 -7.23 15.25
C ILE A 374 -7.21 -6.07 16.11
N PHE A 375 -6.36 -5.07 16.37
CA PHE A 375 -6.74 -3.86 17.09
C PHE A 375 -7.84 -3.06 16.36
N CYS A 376 -7.74 -2.88 15.04
CA CYS A 376 -8.77 -2.21 14.23
C CYS A 376 -10.11 -2.93 14.31
N TRP A 377 -10.12 -4.27 14.37
CA TRP A 377 -11.36 -5.03 14.52
C TRP A 377 -12.01 -4.79 15.89
N MET A 378 -11.22 -4.76 16.96
CA MET A 378 -11.69 -4.38 18.30
C MET A 378 -12.22 -2.93 18.33
N LEU A 379 -11.51 -2.01 17.69
CA LEU A 379 -11.89 -0.60 17.55
C LEU A 379 -13.24 -0.44 16.83
N MET A 380 -13.44 -1.17 15.73
CA MET A 380 -14.70 -1.15 14.97
C MET A 380 -15.88 -1.66 15.78
N PHE A 381 -15.69 -2.67 16.63
CA PHE A 381 -16.74 -3.18 17.51
C PHE A 381 -17.20 -2.12 18.52
N VAL A 382 -16.23 -1.45 19.16
CA VAL A 382 -16.51 -0.36 20.12
C VAL A 382 -17.21 0.80 19.41
N PHE A 383 -16.71 1.24 18.25
CA PHE A 383 -17.33 2.30 17.46
C PHE A 383 -18.76 1.98 17.05
N PHE A 384 -19.02 0.74 16.63
CA PHE A 384 -20.35 0.33 16.25
C PHE A 384 -21.32 0.37 17.44
N GLY A 385 -20.88 -0.04 18.63
CA GLY A 385 -21.66 0.07 19.86
C GLY A 385 -22.08 1.51 20.17
N PHE A 386 -21.14 2.45 20.08
CA PHE A 386 -21.43 3.88 20.26
C PHE A 386 -22.31 4.45 19.13
N ALA A 387 -22.07 4.07 17.86
CA ALA A 387 -22.89 4.53 16.74
C ALA A 387 -24.37 4.17 16.90
N VAL A 388 -24.66 2.98 17.44
CA VAL A 388 -26.04 2.58 17.77
C VAL A 388 -26.58 3.40 18.94
N ALA A 389 -25.80 3.61 20.01
CA ALA A 389 -26.23 4.42 21.15
C ALA A 389 -26.59 5.86 20.74
N PHE A 390 -25.73 6.52 19.95
CA PHE A 390 -25.99 7.88 19.47
C PHE A 390 -27.15 7.96 18.48
N ARG A 391 -27.34 6.95 17.62
CA ARG A 391 -28.53 6.87 16.75
C ARG A 391 -29.81 6.82 17.58
N VAL A 392 -29.82 6.05 18.67
CA VAL A 392 -31.00 5.91 19.53
C VAL A 392 -31.24 7.18 20.34
N GLY A 393 -30.19 7.79 20.91
CA GLY A 393 -30.32 8.99 21.76
C GLY A 393 -30.57 10.29 20.97
N LEU A 394 -29.79 10.55 19.92
CA LEU A 394 -29.81 11.81 19.17
C LEU A 394 -30.50 11.73 17.81
N GLY A 395 -30.87 10.54 17.35
CA GLY A 395 -31.30 10.34 15.97
C GLY A 395 -32.63 10.99 15.57
N ASN A 396 -33.40 11.49 16.53
CA ASN A 396 -34.63 12.25 16.28
C ASN A 396 -34.40 13.77 16.28
N ILE A 397 -33.31 14.23 16.90
CA ILE A 397 -33.00 15.65 17.11
C ILE A 397 -32.07 16.13 16.00
N ASP A 398 -31.04 15.34 15.69
CA ASP A 398 -30.00 15.71 14.74
C ASP A 398 -30.02 14.81 13.48
N GLN A 399 -29.92 15.44 12.30
CA GLN A 399 -29.84 14.76 11.02
C GLN A 399 -28.52 14.01 10.81
N ASN A 400 -27.46 14.38 11.52
CA ASN A 400 -26.16 13.70 11.47
C ASN A 400 -26.27 12.30 12.10
N PHE A 401 -27.08 12.15 13.13
CA PHE A 401 -27.40 10.86 13.76
C PHE A 401 -28.66 10.21 13.18
N SER A 402 -29.14 10.66 12.00
CA SER A 402 -30.38 10.13 11.39
C SER A 402 -30.27 8.69 10.88
N SER A 403 -29.05 8.18 10.69
CA SER A 403 -28.75 6.84 10.17
C SER A 403 -27.55 6.28 10.91
N ILE A 404 -27.51 4.96 11.07
CA ILE A 404 -26.36 4.28 11.68
C ILE A 404 -25.07 4.58 10.90
N GLN A 405 -25.15 4.64 9.56
CA GLN A 405 -23.98 4.94 8.72
C GLN A 405 -23.47 6.37 8.94
N LYS A 406 -24.38 7.35 8.99
CA LYS A 406 -24.00 8.73 9.26
C LYS A 406 -23.46 8.90 10.69
N SER A 407 -24.11 8.25 11.66
CA SER A 407 -23.66 8.24 13.06
C SER A 407 -22.25 7.68 13.19
N PHE A 408 -21.95 6.58 12.50
CA PHE A 408 -20.61 6.01 12.46
C PHE A 408 -19.58 6.97 11.85
N LEU A 409 -19.90 7.63 10.72
CA LEU A 409 -18.99 8.59 10.07
C LEU A 409 -18.72 9.80 10.97
N VAL A 410 -19.74 10.34 11.62
CA VAL A 410 -19.59 11.47 12.57
C VAL A 410 -18.69 11.08 13.73
N LEU A 411 -18.87 9.89 14.32
CA LEU A 411 -18.01 9.39 15.39
C LEU A 411 -16.58 9.12 14.93
N PHE A 412 -16.39 8.70 13.68
CA PHE A 412 -15.05 8.53 13.13
C PHE A 412 -14.34 9.88 12.93
N PHE A 413 -15.03 10.89 12.40
CA PHE A 413 -14.47 12.23 12.25
C PHE A 413 -14.23 12.91 13.59
N LEU A 414 -15.09 12.67 14.59
CA LEU A 414 -14.89 13.12 15.97
C LEU A 414 -13.54 12.65 16.54
N LEU A 415 -13.07 11.44 16.21
CA LEU A 415 -11.76 10.96 16.65
C LEU A 415 -10.59 11.78 16.07
N ILE A 416 -10.69 12.17 14.80
CA ILE A 416 -9.56 12.77 14.04
C ILE A 416 -9.53 14.29 14.18
N ASP A 417 -10.68 14.94 14.01
CA ASP A 417 -10.78 16.39 13.82
C ASP A 417 -11.15 17.12 15.12
N GLY A 418 -11.79 16.40 16.06
CA GLY A 418 -12.50 17.03 17.17
C GLY A 418 -13.76 17.71 16.63
N TYR A 419 -14.93 17.12 16.87
CA TYR A 419 -16.19 17.64 16.37
C TYR A 419 -16.62 18.88 17.15
N GLU A 420 -17.10 19.91 16.45
CA GLU A 420 -17.83 21.04 17.05
C GLU A 420 -19.15 20.50 17.63
N VAL A 421 -19.20 20.34 18.95
CA VAL A 421 -20.40 19.87 19.61
C VAL A 421 -21.43 20.98 19.63
N ASP A 422 -22.61 20.72 19.05
CA ASP A 422 -23.73 21.65 19.15
C ASP A 422 -24.10 21.87 20.62
N GLU A 423 -24.12 23.14 21.04
CA GLU A 423 -24.44 23.56 22.42
C GLU A 423 -25.81 23.02 22.89
N GLN A 424 -26.70 22.70 21.94
CA GLN A 424 -28.02 22.11 22.16
C GLN A 424 -28.01 20.77 22.90
N TRP A 425 -26.87 20.05 22.94
CA TRP A 425 -26.75 18.77 23.64
C TRP A 425 -26.58 18.94 25.15
N PHE A 426 -26.10 20.11 25.60
CA PHE A 426 -25.81 20.40 27.01
C PHE A 426 -26.83 21.33 27.66
N GLU A 427 -27.91 21.69 26.96
CA GLU A 427 -28.95 22.56 27.50
C GLU A 427 -29.62 21.93 28.74
N PRO A 428 -29.69 22.67 29.86
CA PRO A 428 -30.33 22.18 31.09
C PRO A 428 -31.83 21.96 30.85
N GLY A 429 -32.30 20.72 31.05
CA GLY A 429 -33.70 20.32 30.85
C GLY A 429 -33.91 19.19 29.83
N LYS A 430 -32.88 18.84 29.05
CA LYS A 430 -32.86 17.64 28.19
C LYS A 430 -32.30 16.41 28.93
N GLU A 431 -32.46 15.23 28.33
CA GLU A 431 -31.98 13.96 28.88
C GLU A 431 -30.46 13.99 29.13
N GLN A 432 -30.05 13.93 30.40
CA GLN A 432 -28.63 14.00 30.83
C GLN A 432 -27.78 12.79 30.38
N LEU A 433 -28.41 11.73 29.86
CA LEU A 433 -27.73 10.50 29.48
C LEU A 433 -26.81 10.69 28.26
N VAL A 434 -27.21 11.54 27.30
CA VAL A 434 -26.46 11.72 26.05
C VAL A 434 -25.09 12.38 26.28
N PRO A 435 -24.98 13.49 27.05
CA PRO A 435 -23.68 14.04 27.44
C PRO A 435 -22.79 13.04 28.20
N LEU A 436 -23.36 12.20 29.06
CA LEU A 436 -22.60 11.20 29.82
C LEU A 436 -22.01 10.13 28.89
N VAL A 437 -22.81 9.62 27.94
CA VAL A 437 -22.34 8.68 26.91
C VAL A 437 -21.26 9.30 26.04
N PHE A 438 -21.36 10.60 25.74
CA PHE A 438 -20.36 11.34 24.97
C PHE A 438 -19.03 11.48 25.72
N VAL A 439 -19.05 11.88 27.00
CA VAL A 439 -17.85 11.93 27.83
C VAL A 439 -17.21 10.54 27.97
N PHE A 440 -18.03 9.51 28.16
CA PHE A 440 -17.55 8.13 28.23
C PHE A 440 -16.90 7.67 26.93
N TYR A 441 -17.47 8.03 25.77
CA TYR A 441 -16.87 7.79 24.46
C TYR A 441 -15.50 8.47 24.33
N ILE A 442 -15.39 9.76 24.65
CA ILE A 442 -14.10 10.49 24.57
C ILE A 442 -13.06 9.83 25.47
N ALA A 443 -13.43 9.51 26.72
CA ALA A 443 -12.51 8.91 27.67
C ALA A 443 -12.00 7.55 27.18
N LEU A 444 -12.87 6.68 26.69
CA LEU A 444 -12.51 5.36 26.20
C LEU A 444 -11.69 5.42 24.90
N MET A 445 -12.08 6.27 23.95
CA MET A 445 -11.42 6.38 22.65
C MET A 445 -10.01 6.98 22.76
N TYR A 446 -9.85 8.10 23.47
CA TYR A 446 -8.57 8.80 23.55
C TYR A 446 -7.64 8.20 24.61
N PHE A 447 -8.11 7.94 25.84
CA PHE A 447 -7.21 7.47 26.90
C PHE A 447 -6.88 5.98 26.80
N VAL A 448 -7.79 5.16 26.29
CA VAL A 448 -7.55 3.71 26.22
C VAL A 448 -7.10 3.31 24.83
N LEU A 449 -7.93 3.52 23.81
CA LEU A 449 -7.68 2.92 22.49
C LEU A 449 -6.51 3.57 21.74
N LEU A 450 -6.39 4.90 21.75
CA LEU A 450 -5.26 5.58 21.09
C LEU A 450 -3.91 5.25 21.76
N ASN A 451 -3.89 5.15 23.09
CA ASN A 451 -2.69 4.74 23.83
C ASN A 451 -2.29 3.28 23.54
N ILE A 452 -3.26 2.37 23.38
CA ILE A 452 -2.98 0.99 22.95
C ILE A 452 -2.42 0.96 21.52
N PHE A 453 -2.97 1.77 20.61
CA PHE A 453 -2.46 1.87 19.24
C PHE A 453 -0.99 2.32 19.21
N ILE A 454 -0.67 3.38 19.94
CA ILE A 454 0.71 3.90 20.06
C ILE A 454 1.63 2.85 20.68
N ALA A 455 1.18 2.15 21.73
CA ALA A 455 1.97 1.11 22.40
C ALA A 455 2.33 -0.05 21.45
N ILE A 456 1.38 -0.50 20.61
CA ILE A 456 1.64 -1.56 19.61
C ILE A 456 2.68 -1.10 18.60
N VAL A 457 2.57 0.13 18.10
CA VAL A 457 3.53 0.68 17.12
C VAL A 457 4.92 0.83 17.76
N LEU A 458 5.00 1.36 18.97
CA LEU A 458 6.27 1.57 19.68
C LEU A 458 7.00 0.27 19.99
N ASP A 459 6.29 -0.77 20.44
CA ASP A 459 6.86 -2.11 20.66
C ASP A 459 7.50 -2.64 19.37
N THR A 460 6.77 -2.61 18.26
CA THR A 460 7.29 -3.09 16.97
C THR A 460 8.43 -2.24 16.41
N TYR A 461 8.40 -0.92 16.61
CA TYR A 461 9.51 -0.02 16.26
C TYR A 461 10.78 -0.41 17.01
N SER A 462 10.69 -0.61 18.34
CA SER A 462 11.83 -0.97 19.18
C SER A 462 12.47 -2.30 18.74
N LEU A 463 11.65 -3.29 18.38
CA LEU A 463 12.10 -4.60 17.88
C LEU A 463 12.77 -4.48 16.51
N ALA A 464 12.21 -3.70 15.60
CA ALA A 464 12.78 -3.49 14.27
C ALA A 464 14.10 -2.70 14.32
N ALA A 465 14.20 -1.70 15.19
CA ALA A 465 15.41 -0.91 15.39
C ALA A 465 16.58 -1.78 15.89
N ARG A 466 16.33 -2.67 16.87
CA ARG A 466 17.33 -3.62 17.36
C ARG A 466 17.83 -4.57 16.27
N GLN A 467 16.92 -5.10 15.44
CA GLN A 467 17.31 -5.99 14.34
C GLN A 467 18.11 -5.25 13.25
N ASN A 468 17.74 -4.02 12.94
CA ASN A 468 18.49 -3.23 11.97
C ASN A 468 19.89 -2.84 12.47
N ALA A 469 20.10 -2.65 13.78
CA ALA A 469 21.44 -2.45 14.33
C ALA A 469 22.36 -3.66 14.12
N VAL A 470 21.80 -4.88 14.23
CA VAL A 470 22.53 -6.12 13.91
C VAL A 470 22.79 -6.23 12.39
N ASP A 471 21.80 -5.90 11.56
CA ASP A 471 21.92 -5.97 10.10
C ASP A 471 22.83 -4.87 9.50
N ALA A 472 23.04 -3.75 10.19
CA ALA A 472 23.85 -2.62 9.71
C ALA A 472 25.34 -2.96 9.47
N SER A 473 25.82 -4.06 10.07
CA SER A 473 27.15 -4.63 9.78
C SER A 473 27.30 -5.14 8.33
N LYS A 474 26.18 -5.47 7.65
CA LYS A 474 26.19 -5.98 6.28
C LYS A 474 25.97 -4.84 5.29
N LYS A 475 26.90 -4.64 4.35
CA LYS A 475 26.74 -3.66 3.25
C LYS A 475 25.43 -3.92 2.51
N ASN A 476 24.69 -2.86 2.19
CA ASN A 476 23.42 -2.95 1.49
C ASN A 476 23.58 -3.72 0.16
N PRO A 477 22.97 -4.91 -0.01
CA PRO A 477 23.22 -5.75 -1.19
C PRO A 477 22.83 -5.06 -2.50
N MET A 478 21.88 -4.11 -2.46
CA MET A 478 21.48 -3.35 -3.64
C MET A 478 22.38 -2.14 -3.94
N ILE A 479 23.03 -1.52 -2.94
CA ILE A 479 24.06 -0.47 -3.21
C ILE A 479 25.27 -1.12 -3.86
N VAL A 480 25.59 -2.35 -3.43
CA VAL A 480 26.59 -3.20 -4.10
C VAL A 480 26.13 -3.45 -5.53
N PHE A 481 24.89 -3.90 -5.76
CA PHE A 481 24.37 -4.11 -7.13
C PHE A 481 24.41 -2.85 -8.02
N VAL A 482 23.93 -1.70 -7.55
CA VAL A 482 23.96 -0.43 -8.31
C VAL A 482 25.40 0.01 -8.57
N ARG A 483 26.29 -0.14 -7.58
CA ARG A 483 27.72 0.13 -7.72
C ARG A 483 28.35 -0.82 -8.74
N THR A 484 28.06 -2.12 -8.67
CA THR A 484 28.54 -3.13 -9.62
C THR A 484 28.02 -2.84 -11.03
N TYR A 485 26.75 -2.46 -11.20
CA TYR A 485 26.16 -2.09 -12.49
C TYR A 485 26.75 -0.78 -13.05
N TYR A 486 26.97 0.20 -12.18
CA TYR A 486 27.63 1.46 -12.52
C TYR A 486 29.08 1.25 -12.99
N HIS A 487 29.83 0.40 -12.28
CA HIS A 487 31.20 0.03 -12.65
C HIS A 487 31.25 -0.88 -13.89
N TRP A 488 30.26 -1.76 -14.06
CA TRP A 488 30.08 -2.56 -15.27
C TRP A 488 29.81 -1.68 -16.50
N MET A 489 28.96 -0.65 -16.38
CA MET A 489 28.78 0.37 -17.43
C MET A 489 30.04 1.18 -17.71
N LYS A 490 30.92 1.35 -16.71
CA LYS A 490 32.26 1.96 -16.87
C LYS A 490 33.35 0.99 -17.36
N GLY A 491 33.00 -0.26 -17.65
CA GLY A 491 33.93 -1.26 -18.21
C GLY A 491 34.88 -1.91 -17.18
N HIS A 492 34.69 -1.67 -15.88
CA HIS A 492 35.47 -2.33 -14.84
C HIS A 492 34.67 -3.49 -14.23
N SER A 493 35.07 -4.72 -14.53
CA SER A 493 34.64 -5.90 -13.78
C SER A 493 35.13 -5.78 -12.33
N LEU A 494 34.22 -5.66 -11.38
CA LEU A 494 34.52 -5.74 -9.94
C LEU A 494 34.43 -7.17 -9.41
N VAL A 495 34.11 -8.13 -10.26
CA VAL A 495 34.30 -9.54 -9.99
C VAL A 495 35.71 -9.85 -10.52
N GLU A 496 36.71 -9.72 -9.66
CA GLU A 496 37.81 -10.68 -9.77
C GLU A 496 37.14 -12.04 -9.56
N ASP A 497 37.23 -12.91 -10.56
CA ASP A 497 36.80 -14.29 -10.41
C ASP A 497 37.58 -14.87 -9.23
N GLU A 498 36.96 -14.88 -8.04
CA GLU A 498 37.44 -15.71 -6.94
C GLU A 498 37.35 -17.14 -7.47
N SER A 499 38.49 -17.65 -7.96
CA SER A 499 38.76 -19.00 -8.47
C SER A 499 38.41 -20.16 -7.51
N GLU A 500 37.56 -19.91 -6.50
CA GLU A 500 37.18 -20.84 -5.45
C GLU A 500 36.09 -21.84 -5.91
N GLU A 501 35.21 -21.49 -6.86
CA GLU A 501 34.11 -22.38 -7.29
C GLU A 501 34.54 -23.49 -8.28
N HIS A 502 35.79 -23.46 -8.79
CA HIS A 502 36.30 -24.43 -9.77
C HIS A 502 37.35 -25.42 -9.24
N MET A 503 37.76 -25.35 -7.96
CA MET A 503 38.72 -26.31 -7.38
C MET A 503 38.02 -27.59 -6.91
N LYS A 504 38.60 -28.75 -7.23
CA LYS A 504 38.08 -30.06 -6.76
C LYS A 504 38.19 -30.14 -5.22
N SER A 505 37.32 -30.91 -4.58
CA SER A 505 37.37 -31.13 -3.11
C SER A 505 38.70 -31.68 -2.62
N GLU A 506 39.38 -32.48 -3.46
CA GLU A 506 40.73 -32.99 -3.22
C GLU A 506 41.81 -31.89 -3.25
N ASP A 507 41.60 -30.81 -4.01
CA ASP A 507 42.53 -29.66 -4.05
C ASP A 507 42.41 -28.78 -2.81
N LEU A 508 41.29 -28.87 -2.08
CA LEU A 508 40.93 -28.10 -0.89
C LEU A 508 41.28 -28.79 0.44
N SER A 509 41.99 -29.92 0.41
CA SER A 509 42.57 -30.59 1.60
C SER A 509 44.10 -30.63 1.54
N ILE A 510 44.73 -30.66 2.71
CA ILE A 510 46.19 -30.77 2.87
C ILE A 510 46.53 -31.83 3.91
N SER A 511 47.49 -32.72 3.61
CA SER A 511 47.98 -33.71 4.57
C SER A 511 48.75 -33.03 5.70
N LEU A 512 48.55 -33.49 6.93
CA LEU A 512 49.12 -32.87 8.14
C LEU A 512 50.67 -32.84 8.14
N GLU A 513 51.32 -33.69 7.34
CA GLU A 513 52.77 -33.73 7.13
C GLU A 513 53.34 -32.48 6.43
N LEU A 514 52.56 -31.84 5.54
CA LEU A 514 52.98 -30.66 4.78
C LEU A 514 52.86 -29.36 5.59
N LEU A 515 52.11 -29.39 6.69
CA LEU A 515 51.90 -28.23 7.56
C LEU A 515 53.05 -28.04 8.57
N PRO A 516 53.38 -26.79 8.94
CA PRO A 516 54.39 -26.48 9.96
C PRO A 516 54.12 -27.19 11.29
N GLY A 517 55.20 -27.57 11.99
CA GLY A 517 55.13 -28.39 13.22
C GLY A 517 54.27 -27.80 14.34
N LEU A 518 54.17 -26.47 14.45
CA LEU A 518 53.32 -25.80 15.44
C LEU A 518 51.83 -25.98 15.15
N VAL A 519 51.42 -25.80 13.88
CA VAL A 519 50.03 -25.97 13.43
C VAL A 519 49.59 -27.42 13.59
N ARG A 520 50.50 -28.34 13.27
CA ARG A 520 50.31 -29.78 13.49
C ARG A 520 50.07 -30.11 14.97
N ARG A 521 50.89 -29.56 15.87
CA ARG A 521 50.72 -29.75 17.32
C ARG A 521 49.36 -29.23 17.80
N LYS A 522 49.02 -27.99 17.44
CA LYS A 522 47.74 -27.35 17.81
C LYS A 522 46.54 -28.11 17.28
N TRP A 523 46.63 -28.62 16.05
CA TRP A 523 45.59 -29.47 15.49
C TRP A 523 45.39 -30.75 16.31
N VAL A 524 46.49 -31.42 16.70
CA VAL A 524 46.44 -32.68 17.47
C VAL A 524 45.90 -32.45 18.88
N GLU A 525 46.30 -31.34 19.50
CA GLU A 525 45.79 -30.88 20.79
C GLU A 525 44.27 -30.69 20.74
N LYS A 526 43.78 -29.88 19.80
CA LYS A 526 42.34 -29.61 19.61
C LYS A 526 41.53 -30.89 19.36
N LYS A 527 42.07 -31.83 18.57
CA LYS A 527 41.37 -33.08 18.29
C LYS A 527 41.33 -34.02 19.49
N ARG A 528 42.38 -34.03 20.32
CA ARG A 528 42.39 -34.77 21.60
C ARG A 528 41.39 -34.17 22.60
N GLU A 529 41.28 -32.85 22.67
CA GLU A 529 40.23 -32.20 23.48
C GLU A 529 38.83 -32.61 23.03
N MET A 530 38.56 -32.60 21.71
CA MET A 530 37.28 -33.06 21.18
C MET A 530 37.02 -34.53 21.52
N GLN A 531 38.05 -35.39 21.51
CA GLN A 531 37.90 -36.78 21.90
C GLN A 531 37.64 -36.94 23.41
N LEU A 532 38.25 -36.12 24.26
CA LEU A 532 37.97 -36.11 25.70
C LEU A 532 36.53 -35.68 25.98
N VAL A 533 36.07 -34.61 25.33
CA VAL A 533 34.68 -34.14 25.44
C VAL A 533 33.70 -35.18 24.88
N ALA A 534 34.03 -35.83 23.75
CA ALA A 534 33.23 -36.90 23.19
C ALA A 534 33.17 -38.13 24.11
N ASN A 535 34.28 -38.50 24.74
CA ASN A 535 34.31 -39.60 25.70
C ASN A 535 33.53 -39.28 26.98
N GLN A 536 33.59 -38.05 27.47
CA GLN A 536 32.83 -37.57 28.62
C GLN A 536 31.33 -37.54 28.35
N ASN A 537 30.92 -37.10 27.15
CA ASN A 537 29.51 -36.88 26.83
C ASN A 537 28.83 -38.08 26.15
N PHE A 538 29.57 -38.95 25.45
CA PHE A 538 29.02 -40.00 24.59
C PHE A 538 29.59 -41.40 24.85
N ALA A 539 30.06 -41.67 26.07
CA ALA A 539 30.43 -43.01 26.56
C ALA A 539 31.25 -43.85 25.54
N GLY A 540 32.50 -43.45 25.32
CA GLY A 540 33.49 -44.27 24.61
C GLY A 540 33.46 -44.20 23.07
N MET A 541 33.01 -43.08 22.49
CA MET A 541 33.17 -42.83 21.06
C MET A 541 34.66 -42.67 20.70
N ILE A 542 35.21 -43.62 19.95
CA ILE A 542 36.61 -43.63 19.55
C ILE A 542 36.76 -42.84 18.23
N LEU A 543 37.39 -41.66 18.28
CA LEU A 543 37.71 -40.82 17.11
C LEU A 543 38.98 -41.26 16.34
N PHE A 544 39.76 -42.21 16.87
CA PHE A 544 40.95 -42.79 16.24
C PHE A 544 40.87 -44.32 16.21
N ALA A 545 40.88 -44.95 15.05
CA ALA A 545 41.13 -46.39 14.99
C ALA A 545 42.62 -46.67 15.26
N ASP A 546 42.93 -47.46 16.30
CA ASP A 546 44.26 -48.05 16.45
C ASP A 546 44.39 -49.23 15.48
N GLU A 547 45.49 -49.29 14.71
CA GLU A 547 45.72 -50.34 13.71
C GLU A 547 45.88 -51.75 14.30
N ASP A 548 46.01 -51.90 15.62
CA ASP A 548 46.25 -53.20 16.28
C ASP A 548 45.03 -54.15 16.28
N LYS A 549 43.89 -53.77 15.70
CA LYS A 549 42.73 -54.66 15.53
C LYS A 549 42.21 -54.70 14.09
N ARG A 550 42.97 -55.31 13.19
CA ARG A 550 42.41 -55.86 11.95
C ARG A 550 41.76 -57.21 12.23
N THR A 551 40.43 -57.22 12.40
CA THR A 551 39.59 -58.38 12.08
C THR A 551 38.59 -57.96 11.03
N ASP A 552 38.56 -58.71 9.93
CA ASP A 552 37.76 -58.50 8.73
C ASP A 552 36.27 -58.22 9.03
N LYS A 553 35.87 -56.95 8.96
CA LYS A 553 34.55 -56.49 8.54
C LYS A 553 34.61 -54.96 8.38
N SER A 554 34.24 -54.46 7.20
CA SER A 554 34.12 -53.03 6.92
C SER A 554 33.03 -52.40 7.79
N LEU A 555 33.45 -51.88 8.94
CA LEU A 555 32.64 -51.03 9.81
C LEU A 555 32.79 -49.59 9.31
N SER A 556 31.68 -49.03 8.82
CA SER A 556 31.55 -47.62 8.48
C SER A 556 31.85 -46.74 9.70
N ASP A 557 32.48 -45.58 9.47
CA ASP A 557 32.92 -44.57 10.44
C ASP A 557 31.86 -44.01 11.43
N TRP A 558 30.65 -44.59 11.49
CA TRP A 558 29.49 -44.12 12.25
C TRP A 558 28.72 -45.22 12.99
N ALA A 559 29.35 -46.34 13.35
CA ALA A 559 28.68 -47.37 14.15
C ALA A 559 28.74 -47.04 15.66
N LEU A 560 27.57 -46.83 16.28
CA LEU A 560 27.42 -46.92 17.73
C LEU A 560 27.76 -48.36 18.19
N PRO A 561 28.48 -48.56 19.31
CA PRO A 561 28.72 -49.89 19.84
C PRO A 561 27.37 -50.58 20.13
N SER A 562 27.10 -51.65 19.40
CA SER A 562 25.79 -52.27 19.27
C SER A 562 25.43 -53.24 20.39
N SER A 563 25.88 -52.99 21.62
CA SER A 563 25.45 -53.78 22.77
C SER A 563 25.34 -52.92 24.04
N GLN A 564 24.12 -52.88 24.59
CA GLN A 564 23.79 -52.19 25.84
C GLN A 564 24.57 -52.75 27.05
N LYS A 565 25.16 -53.95 26.92
CA LYS A 565 26.02 -54.58 27.94
C LYS A 565 27.39 -53.93 28.02
N ASP A 566 28.02 -53.63 26.90
CA ASP A 566 29.37 -53.04 26.88
C ASP A 566 29.37 -51.60 27.43
N ILE A 567 28.27 -50.88 27.22
CA ILE A 567 28.05 -49.53 27.75
C ILE A 567 27.90 -49.58 29.28
N MET A 568 27.18 -50.57 29.80
CA MET A 568 26.94 -50.71 31.24
C MET A 568 28.20 -51.20 31.98
N GLU A 569 28.98 -52.09 31.36
CA GLU A 569 30.26 -52.58 31.91
C GLU A 569 31.31 -51.46 31.99
N ASN A 570 31.40 -50.61 30.97
CA ASN A 570 32.30 -49.44 30.94
C ASN A 570 31.87 -48.31 31.90
N MET A 571 30.58 -48.19 32.22
CA MET A 571 30.11 -47.27 33.28
C MET A 571 30.40 -47.80 34.69
N THR A 572 30.37 -49.12 34.90
CA THR A 572 30.62 -49.73 36.22
C THR A 572 32.10 -49.79 36.60
N ASN A 573 33.02 -49.81 35.62
CA ASN A 573 34.47 -49.76 35.85
C ASN A 573 35.13 -48.81 34.85
N PRO A 574 35.19 -47.49 35.14
CA PRO A 574 35.92 -46.56 34.29
C PRO A 574 37.42 -46.91 34.35
N LYS A 575 37.97 -47.46 33.26
CA LYS A 575 39.42 -47.59 33.12
C LYS A 575 40.03 -46.19 33.09
N ALA A 576 40.92 -45.91 34.05
CA ALA A 576 41.68 -44.67 34.06
C ALA A 576 42.39 -44.49 32.70
N PRO A 577 42.26 -43.33 32.04
CA PRO A 577 42.95 -43.08 30.78
C PRO A 577 44.46 -43.22 31.03
N LYS A 578 45.13 -44.03 30.20
CA LYS A 578 46.61 -44.07 30.21
C LYS A 578 47.11 -42.65 29.88
N PRO A 579 48.02 -42.06 30.66
CA PRO A 579 48.63 -40.80 30.28
C PRO A 579 49.47 -41.04 29.02
N VAL A 580 48.98 -40.59 27.88
CA VAL A 580 49.77 -40.53 26.65
C VAL A 580 50.63 -39.27 26.75
N SER A 581 51.94 -39.43 26.56
CA SER A 581 52.89 -38.32 26.51
C SER A 581 52.39 -37.22 25.57
N LEU A 582 52.41 -35.97 26.04
CA LEU A 582 51.94 -34.80 25.26
C LEU A 582 52.74 -34.62 23.96
N TYR A 583 53.92 -35.23 23.87
CA TYR A 583 54.91 -35.04 22.81
C TYR A 583 54.94 -36.11 21.72
N ASP A 584 54.22 -37.23 21.87
CA ASP A 584 54.22 -38.30 20.85
C ASP A 584 52.99 -38.18 19.93
N ILE A 585 53.24 -37.81 18.67
CA ILE A 585 52.24 -37.80 17.60
C ILE A 585 52.37 -39.12 16.84
N PRO A 586 51.34 -39.99 16.84
CA PRO A 586 51.37 -41.24 16.09
C PRO A 586 51.55 -40.97 14.59
N ALA A 587 52.37 -41.78 13.91
CA ALA A 587 52.65 -41.63 12.48
C ALA A 587 51.39 -41.73 11.58
N VAL A 588 50.34 -42.39 12.07
CA VAL A 588 49.03 -42.50 11.41
C VAL A 588 48.32 -41.14 11.33
N VAL A 589 48.43 -40.31 12.38
CA VAL A 589 47.79 -38.98 12.43
C VAL A 589 48.45 -38.00 11.47
N LEU A 590 49.74 -38.21 11.14
CA LEU A 590 50.48 -37.37 10.19
C LEU A 590 50.01 -37.51 8.75
N LYS A 591 49.45 -38.67 8.38
CA LYS A 591 48.92 -38.95 7.04
C LYS A 591 47.47 -38.50 6.85
N GLN A 592 46.84 -37.94 7.89
CA GLN A 592 45.47 -37.48 7.81
C GLN A 592 45.37 -36.17 7.04
N ASP A 593 44.40 -36.09 6.13
CA ASP A 593 44.08 -34.88 5.39
C ASP A 593 43.20 -33.94 6.22
N VAL A 594 43.63 -32.68 6.30
CA VAL A 594 42.89 -31.59 6.92
C VAL A 594 42.17 -30.83 5.81
N SER A 595 40.85 -30.73 5.91
CA SER A 595 40.05 -29.95 4.97
C SER A 595 40.22 -28.43 5.19
N ARG A 596 40.04 -27.63 4.14
CA ARG A 596 40.01 -26.15 4.22
C ARG A 596 39.16 -25.63 5.37
N ALA A 597 37.96 -26.18 5.57
CA ALA A 597 37.04 -25.73 6.61
C ALA A 597 37.57 -26.00 8.03
N GLN A 598 38.23 -27.14 8.23
CA GLN A 598 38.87 -27.47 9.50
C GLN A 598 40.09 -26.59 9.76
N LEU A 599 40.89 -26.31 8.72
CA LEU A 599 42.04 -25.44 8.82
C LEU A 599 41.63 -23.98 9.09
N GLN A 600 40.59 -23.48 8.42
CA GLN A 600 40.08 -22.13 8.66
C GLN A 600 39.55 -21.98 10.09
N ARG A 601 38.80 -22.96 10.60
CA ARG A 601 38.34 -22.95 12.00
C ARG A 601 39.51 -22.94 12.99
N LEU A 602 40.55 -23.73 12.73
CA LEU A 602 41.75 -23.73 13.57
C LEU A 602 42.47 -22.36 13.57
N MET A 603 42.51 -21.70 12.41
CA MET A 603 43.08 -20.36 12.24
C MET A 603 42.23 -19.26 12.88
N ASP A 604 40.91 -19.40 12.85
CA ASP A 604 39.97 -18.45 13.47
C ASP A 604 39.97 -18.59 15.00
N ASP A 605 40.20 -19.81 15.52
CA ASP A 605 40.24 -20.12 16.94
C ASP A 605 41.51 -19.59 17.65
N ASP A 606 42.66 -19.54 16.96
CA ASP A 606 43.94 -19.09 17.50
C ASP A 606 44.56 -18.00 16.62
N GLN A 607 44.51 -16.76 17.09
CA GLN A 607 44.99 -15.57 16.38
C GLN A 607 46.51 -15.58 16.09
N THR A 608 47.28 -16.43 16.77
CA THR A 608 48.73 -16.56 16.54
C THR A 608 49.04 -17.32 15.24
N ILE A 609 48.17 -18.23 14.81
CA ILE A 609 48.38 -19.10 13.65
C ILE A 609 48.35 -18.30 12.33
N PRO A 610 47.36 -17.43 12.06
CA PRO A 610 47.37 -16.57 10.88
C PRO A 610 48.59 -15.63 10.81
N LEU A 611 49.03 -15.12 11.97
CA LEU A 611 50.18 -14.23 12.08
C LEU A 611 51.49 -14.94 11.68
N LEU A 612 51.66 -16.19 12.11
CA LEU A 612 52.83 -17.01 11.79
C LEU A 612 52.83 -17.53 10.34
N LEU A 613 51.66 -17.83 9.78
CA LEU A 613 51.53 -18.32 8.40
C LEU A 613 51.58 -17.18 7.36
N GLY A 614 51.36 -15.94 7.80
CA GLY A 614 51.35 -14.73 6.97
C GLY A 614 50.10 -14.63 6.07
N SER A 615 49.01 -15.33 6.43
CA SER A 615 47.76 -15.36 5.68
C SER A 615 46.57 -15.55 6.62
N GLN A 616 45.45 -14.88 6.34
CA GLN A 616 44.19 -15.06 7.06
C GLN A 616 43.24 -16.08 6.40
N LYS A 617 43.48 -16.45 5.14
CA LYS A 617 42.66 -17.43 4.40
C LYS A 617 43.39 -18.78 4.33
N ALA A 618 42.70 -19.85 4.76
CA ALA A 618 43.22 -21.22 4.71
C ALA A 618 43.54 -21.71 3.28
N VAL A 619 42.85 -21.17 2.27
CA VAL A 619 43.11 -21.51 0.85
C VAL A 619 44.50 -21.09 0.42
N ASP A 620 44.95 -19.90 0.83
CA ASP A 620 46.27 -19.39 0.48
C ASP A 620 47.37 -20.19 1.17
N VAL A 621 47.11 -20.65 2.39
CA VAL A 621 47.99 -21.58 3.13
C VAL A 621 48.08 -22.92 2.39
N ILE A 622 46.94 -23.51 2.02
CA ILE A 622 46.93 -24.78 1.27
C ILE A 622 47.68 -24.62 -0.06
N ARG A 623 47.44 -23.54 -0.81
CA ARG A 623 48.14 -23.27 -2.07
C ARG A 623 49.65 -23.10 -1.86
N LYS A 624 50.07 -22.42 -0.79
CA LYS A 624 51.48 -22.18 -0.44
C LYS A 624 52.22 -23.46 -0.06
N PHE A 625 51.57 -24.40 0.64
CA PHE A 625 52.22 -25.61 1.16
C PHE A 625 51.97 -26.87 0.32
N LYS A 626 51.01 -26.84 -0.62
CA LYS A 626 50.70 -27.95 -1.52
C LYS A 626 51.43 -27.91 -2.87
N GLN A 627 52.06 -26.77 -3.21
CA GLN A 627 52.89 -26.68 -4.42
C GLN A 627 54.04 -27.69 -4.34
N PRO A 628 54.18 -28.62 -5.30
CA PRO A 628 55.39 -29.43 -5.40
C PRO A 628 56.57 -28.50 -5.74
N PRO A 629 57.81 -28.82 -5.30
CA PRO A 629 58.96 -28.01 -5.64
C PRO A 629 59.12 -27.97 -7.17
N LEU A 630 59.10 -26.76 -7.74
CA LEU A 630 59.50 -26.52 -9.12
C LEU A 630 60.94 -27.03 -9.30
N GLU A 631 61.12 -28.04 -10.15
CA GLU A 631 62.44 -28.44 -10.63
C GLU A 631 63.06 -27.27 -11.39
N LEU A 632 63.99 -26.53 -10.79
CA LEU A 632 65.00 -25.73 -11.49
C LEU A 632 66.21 -25.48 -10.57
N GLN A 633 67.38 -25.63 -11.19
CA GLN A 633 68.75 -25.64 -10.66
C GLN A 633 69.06 -24.62 -9.55
N ASP A 634 69.33 -25.11 -8.34
CA ASP A 634 70.59 -24.90 -7.59
C ASP A 634 70.44 -25.38 -6.14
N GLY A 635 70.96 -26.59 -5.87
CA GLY A 635 70.80 -27.34 -4.62
C GLY A 635 71.54 -26.81 -3.39
N LYS A 636 71.95 -25.53 -3.35
CA LYS A 636 72.68 -24.95 -2.20
C LYS A 636 71.84 -24.02 -1.33
N LEU A 637 70.84 -23.33 -1.87
CA LEU A 637 70.05 -22.36 -1.09
C LEU A 637 68.95 -23.02 -0.25
N VAL A 638 68.26 -24.03 -0.80
CA VAL A 638 67.11 -24.68 -0.13
C VAL A 638 67.54 -25.53 1.08
N ASN A 639 68.70 -26.18 0.99
CA ASN A 639 69.29 -26.92 2.11
C ASN A 639 69.83 -25.99 3.21
N SER A 640 70.36 -24.82 2.82
CA SER A 640 70.78 -23.77 3.76
C SER A 640 69.60 -23.19 4.55
N VAL A 641 68.46 -22.95 3.89
CA VAL A 641 67.25 -22.44 4.56
C VAL A 641 66.58 -23.50 5.43
N LYS A 642 66.49 -24.77 4.99
CA LYS A 642 66.01 -25.88 5.83
C LYS A 642 66.93 -26.14 7.04
N ALA A 643 68.25 -26.04 6.85
CA ALA A 643 69.22 -26.19 7.94
C ALA A 643 69.20 -24.99 8.90
N MET A 644 69.06 -23.75 8.40
CA MET A 644 68.90 -22.56 9.25
C MET A 644 67.60 -22.61 10.03
N GLN A 645 66.48 -22.93 9.39
CA GLN A 645 65.19 -23.10 10.06
C GLN A 645 65.26 -24.22 11.11
N GLY A 646 65.84 -25.39 10.78
CA GLY A 646 66.06 -26.47 11.75
C GLY A 646 66.96 -26.07 12.94
N SER A 647 67.99 -25.24 12.71
CA SER A 647 68.89 -24.77 13.78
C SER A 647 68.27 -23.68 14.67
N VAL A 648 67.42 -22.82 14.09
CA VAL A 648 66.69 -21.76 14.81
C VAL A 648 65.58 -22.39 15.64
N PHE A 649 64.84 -23.35 15.09
CA PHE A 649 63.81 -24.09 15.83
C PHE A 649 64.41 -25.04 16.88
N GLY A 650 65.59 -25.63 16.63
CA GLY A 650 66.32 -26.40 17.64
C GLY A 650 66.90 -25.53 18.78
N ARG A 651 67.19 -24.25 18.52
CA ARG A 651 67.57 -23.28 19.57
C ARG A 651 66.36 -22.82 20.38
N ILE A 652 65.19 -22.66 19.76
CA ILE A 652 63.94 -22.35 20.45
C ILE A 652 63.50 -23.53 21.34
N ASP A 653 63.58 -24.78 20.85
CA ASP A 653 63.26 -25.98 21.63
C ASP A 653 64.26 -26.21 22.80
N LYS A 654 65.50 -25.72 22.67
CA LYS A 654 66.48 -25.68 23.77
C LYS A 654 66.21 -24.58 24.78
N LEU A 655 65.68 -23.43 24.34
CA LEU A 655 65.31 -22.32 25.21
C LEU A 655 64.01 -22.60 25.98
N GLU A 656 63.07 -23.36 25.40
CA GLU A 656 61.83 -23.77 26.08
C GLU A 656 62.02 -24.91 27.09
N ARG A 657 63.07 -25.73 26.96
CA ARG A 657 63.40 -26.80 27.94
C ARG A 657 64.15 -26.31 29.17
N VAL A 658 64.58 -25.04 29.19
CA VAL A 658 65.08 -24.41 30.42
C VAL A 658 63.86 -24.06 31.25
N LYS A 659 63.59 -24.89 32.27
CA LYS A 659 62.65 -24.56 33.34
C LYS A 659 63.05 -23.20 33.93
N VAL A 660 62.15 -22.23 33.82
CA VAL A 660 62.15 -21.02 34.63
C VAL A 660 61.84 -21.49 36.05
N ASP A 661 62.85 -21.45 36.92
CA ASP A 661 62.63 -21.51 38.37
C ASP A 661 61.68 -20.38 38.75
N GLU A 662 60.69 -20.71 39.59
CA GLU A 662 59.80 -19.75 40.23
C GLU A 662 60.61 -18.83 41.13
N ASP A 663 61.03 -17.69 40.59
CA ASP A 663 61.29 -16.44 41.31
C ASP A 663 61.32 -15.33 40.26
N ILE A 664 60.17 -14.68 40.04
CA ILE A 664 60.02 -13.58 39.08
C ILE A 664 60.68 -12.33 39.70
N PRO A 665 61.76 -11.77 39.10
CA PRO A 665 62.21 -10.45 39.47
C PRO A 665 61.25 -9.40 38.90
N HIS A 666 60.77 -8.49 39.75
CA HIS A 666 59.98 -7.34 39.35
C HIS A 666 60.72 -6.51 38.28
N VAL A 667 60.20 -6.47 37.06
CA VAL A 667 60.74 -5.66 35.96
C VAL A 667 60.06 -4.28 35.99
N PRO A 668 60.78 -3.19 36.32
CA PRO A 668 60.20 -1.85 36.47
C PRO A 668 59.65 -1.25 35.16
N GLU A 669 60.07 -1.76 33.99
CA GLU A 669 59.65 -1.26 32.68
C GLU A 669 58.18 -1.55 32.36
N ILE A 670 57.60 -2.64 32.89
CA ILE A 670 56.17 -2.95 32.69
C ILE A 670 55.30 -2.04 33.58
N LEU A 671 55.76 -1.70 34.78
CA LEU A 671 55.10 -0.70 35.64
C LEU A 671 55.12 0.68 34.98
N GLN A 672 56.23 1.05 34.35
CA GLN A 672 56.35 2.32 33.64
C GLN A 672 55.41 2.41 32.43
N ILE A 673 55.30 1.34 31.62
CA ILE A 673 54.34 1.30 30.50
C ILE A 673 52.89 1.30 31.00
N THR A 674 52.62 0.63 32.13
CA THR A 674 51.27 0.61 32.73
C THR A 674 50.90 1.97 33.32
N GLU A 675 51.86 2.69 33.93
CA GLU A 675 51.70 4.08 34.37
C GLU A 675 51.54 5.04 33.19
N GLU A 676 52.33 4.89 32.12
CA GLU A 676 52.21 5.71 30.90
C GLU A 676 50.86 5.49 30.21
N MET A 677 50.40 4.23 30.13
CA MET A 677 49.10 3.90 29.55
C MET A 677 47.95 4.41 30.43
N SER A 678 48.07 4.33 31.76
CA SER A 678 47.09 4.90 32.70
C SER A 678 47.08 6.43 32.64
N GLY A 679 48.24 7.06 32.47
CA GLY A 679 48.40 8.50 32.23
C GLY A 679 47.72 8.93 30.94
N ALA A 680 48.00 8.25 29.82
CA ALA A 680 47.38 8.54 28.52
C ALA A 680 45.84 8.39 28.55
N ILE A 681 45.32 7.36 29.24
CA ILE A 681 43.87 7.18 29.42
C ILE A 681 43.29 8.32 30.27
N THR A 682 44.02 8.76 31.29
CA THR A 682 43.59 9.87 32.16
C THR A 682 43.58 11.19 31.40
N ASP A 683 44.55 11.43 30.52
CA ASP A 683 44.61 12.60 29.65
C ASP A 683 43.49 12.61 28.61
N VAL A 684 43.21 11.47 27.97
CA VAL A 684 42.06 11.35 27.05
C VAL A 684 40.75 11.61 27.79
N ARG A 685 40.60 11.11 29.03
CA ARG A 685 39.42 11.36 29.85
C ARG A 685 39.29 12.85 30.21
N ASN A 686 40.40 13.51 30.52
CA ASN A 686 40.41 14.95 30.84
C ASN A 686 40.11 15.80 29.59
N GLN A 687 40.67 15.43 28.43
CA GLN A 687 40.39 16.10 27.15
C GLN A 687 38.92 15.93 26.74
N PHE A 688 38.35 14.75 26.95
CA PHE A 688 36.92 14.50 26.72
C PHE A 688 36.06 15.34 27.67
N ARG A 689 36.44 15.46 28.94
CA ARG A 689 35.73 16.34 29.90
C ARG A 689 35.78 17.80 29.46
N VAL A 690 36.94 18.32 29.09
CA VAL A 690 37.09 19.71 28.61
C VAL A 690 36.23 19.96 27.37
N ASN A 691 36.25 19.06 26.38
CA ASN A 691 35.42 19.16 25.20
C ASN A 691 33.92 19.11 25.53
N LEU A 692 33.52 18.27 26.49
CA LEU A 692 32.13 18.18 26.93
C LEU A 692 31.68 19.48 27.61
N THR A 693 32.50 20.06 28.49
CA THR A 693 32.22 21.39 29.08
C THR A 693 32.13 22.48 28.00
N GLY A 694 33.03 22.48 27.01
CA GLY A 694 32.95 23.44 25.90
C GLY A 694 31.67 23.30 25.06
N ILE A 695 31.19 22.08 24.85
CA ILE A 695 29.89 21.84 24.18
C ILE A 695 28.74 22.34 25.05
N ILE A 696 28.78 22.09 26.37
CA ILE A 696 27.75 22.55 27.31
C ILE A 696 27.70 24.08 27.39
N GLU A 697 28.86 24.75 27.39
CA GLU A 697 28.93 26.22 27.34
C GLU A 697 28.40 26.76 26.01
N ALA A 698 28.76 26.15 24.88
CA ALA A 698 28.25 26.55 23.57
C ALA A 698 26.73 26.35 23.45
N THR A 699 26.17 25.28 24.01
CA THR A 699 24.72 25.07 24.02
C THR A 699 24.00 26.02 24.98
N ALA A 700 24.60 26.37 26.12
CA ALA A 700 24.06 27.38 27.02
C ALA A 700 23.98 28.76 26.35
N VAL A 701 25.05 29.19 25.67
CA VAL A 701 25.08 30.46 24.91
C VAL A 701 24.05 30.46 23.77
N LEU A 702 23.90 29.34 23.06
CA LEU A 702 22.84 29.20 22.05
C LEU A 702 21.44 29.34 22.64
N PHE A 703 21.21 28.79 23.84
CA PHE A 703 19.94 28.93 24.54
C PHE A 703 19.67 30.37 24.96
N GLU A 704 20.66 31.10 25.46
CA GLU A 704 20.52 32.54 25.79
C GLU A 704 20.14 33.36 24.56
N HIS A 705 20.83 33.17 23.44
CA HIS A 705 20.48 33.87 22.19
C HIS A 705 19.09 33.48 21.67
N LEU A 706 18.66 32.23 21.87
CA LEU A 706 17.32 31.80 21.48
C LEU A 706 16.25 32.49 22.35
N VAL A 707 16.52 32.70 23.63
CA VAL A 707 15.67 33.49 24.53
C VAL A 707 15.61 34.94 24.08
N GLU A 708 16.74 35.57 23.75
CA GLU A 708 16.78 36.95 23.22
C GLU A 708 15.95 37.09 21.93
N VAL A 709 16.06 36.12 21.02
CA VAL A 709 15.25 36.11 19.79
C VAL A 709 13.76 35.98 20.09
N THR A 710 13.37 35.13 21.06
CA THR A 710 11.96 35.01 21.43
C THR A 710 11.41 36.28 22.07
N GLN A 711 12.20 36.97 22.91
CA GLN A 711 11.82 38.25 23.50
C GLN A 711 11.68 39.34 22.43
N GLY A 712 12.64 39.42 21.49
CA GLY A 712 12.54 40.34 20.35
C GLY A 712 11.34 40.07 19.45
N LEU A 713 10.95 38.79 19.28
CA LEU A 713 9.74 38.43 18.54
C LEU A 713 8.47 38.91 19.25
N ASP A 714 8.41 38.79 20.57
CA ASP A 714 7.29 39.26 21.37
C ASP A 714 7.18 40.80 21.36
N GLU A 715 8.31 41.52 21.41
CA GLU A 715 8.31 42.99 21.24
C GLU A 715 7.80 43.41 19.85
N VAL A 716 8.22 42.73 18.79
CA VAL A 716 7.70 42.98 17.43
C VAL A 716 6.20 42.69 17.36
N ARG A 717 5.73 41.64 18.03
CA ARG A 717 4.30 41.31 18.10
C ARG A 717 3.51 42.41 18.79
N GLN A 718 3.97 42.89 19.95
CA GLN A 718 3.34 43.98 20.68
C GLN A 718 3.31 45.28 19.89
N ASN A 719 4.41 45.61 19.20
CA ASN A 719 4.45 46.78 18.32
C ASN A 719 3.44 46.68 17.17
N ASN A 720 3.28 45.49 16.56
CA ASN A 720 2.29 45.26 15.52
C ASN A 720 0.84 45.35 16.06
N GLU A 721 0.57 44.83 17.25
CA GLU A 721 -0.72 44.98 17.91
C GLU A 721 -1.04 46.46 18.21
N GLY A 722 -0.06 47.22 18.70
CA GLY A 722 -0.21 48.66 18.92
C GLY A 722 -0.45 49.45 17.63
N ILE A 723 0.22 49.09 16.53
CA ILE A 723 -0.05 49.69 15.20
C ILE A 723 -1.47 49.37 14.74
N LEU A 724 -1.93 48.12 14.92
CA LEU A 724 -3.28 47.72 14.58
C LEU A 724 -4.34 48.50 15.39
N GLU A 725 -4.08 48.75 16.67
CA GLU A 725 -4.96 49.59 17.50
C GLU A 725 -4.99 51.04 17.03
N MET A 726 -3.84 51.63 16.69
CA MET A 726 -3.79 52.99 16.12
C MET A 726 -4.52 53.08 14.77
N VAL A 727 -4.41 52.05 13.92
CA VAL A 727 -5.14 51.99 12.64
C VAL A 727 -6.64 51.91 12.88
N ARG A 728 -7.09 51.08 13.83
CA ARG A 728 -8.50 50.98 14.20
C ARG A 728 -9.04 52.27 14.81
N ALA A 729 -8.25 52.96 15.64
CA ALA A 729 -8.61 54.25 16.21
C ALA A 729 -8.77 55.33 15.12
N ASN A 730 -7.84 55.40 14.17
CA ASN A 730 -7.94 56.32 13.03
C ASN A 730 -9.13 56.02 12.11
N GLN A 731 -9.47 54.75 11.90
CA GLN A 731 -10.69 54.37 11.15
C GLN A 731 -11.95 54.80 11.91
N ALA A 732 -11.99 54.61 13.23
CA ALA A 732 -13.12 55.03 14.04
C ALA A 732 -13.30 56.57 14.10
N ASP A 733 -12.21 57.34 14.03
CA ASP A 733 -12.27 58.80 13.92
C ASP A 733 -12.67 59.27 12.51
N GLN A 734 -12.30 58.54 11.45
CA GLN A 734 -12.81 58.80 10.09
C GLN A 734 -14.31 58.52 9.95
N ASP A 735 -14.84 57.52 10.67
CA ASP A 735 -16.27 57.20 10.65
C ASP A 735 -17.12 58.17 11.49
N ARG A 736 -16.50 59.06 12.28
CA ARG A 736 -17.18 60.07 13.12
C ARG A 736 -17.13 61.51 12.60
N GLY A 737 -16.36 61.78 11.54
CA GLY A 737 -16.37 63.04 10.80
C GLY A 737 -17.26 62.97 9.57
#